data_AF-A0A3C0VC41-F1
#
_entry.id   AF-A0A3C0VC41-F1
#
_cell.length_a   1.000
_cell.length_b   1.000
_cell.length_c   1.000
_cell.angle_alpha   90.00
_cell.angle_beta   90.00
_cell.angle_gamma   90.00
#
_symmetry.space_group_name_H-M   'P 1'
#
loop_
_entity.id
_entity.type
_entity.pdbx_description
1 polymer ?
#
loop_
_entity_poly.entity_id
_entity_poly.type
_entity_poly.pdbx_seq_one_letter_code
_entity_poly.pdbx_strand_id
1 'polypeptide(L)'
;MDYCDESGFWFLVEEDLSGFPDTDGDGTVDYLDNCPLTPNPDQADADGDGLGDVCDNCPTAANPDQADRDLNGQGDACEPQWIAHSFDDWSLTGTQGENGWYGGYYNLTLDGDKLYAAGDFVPFPPETWRGDSWRLVPTGAPWTFLARGDLHPNGAGSLPLEEHWTIRRWVSTYDSEAAVAWHLRKTNTGGTGVTGILLLNGRELDRITLPGEDATGVYRTVYAALETGDILDLALSPEGWCNDRGDGSDGSFNILAVTNDPAVLAGLKANRVIVADSTREFGGVQGGNNWYYGYYDQRADVEAGDGTYAASDFIPFADTVWNGGAWDLVDNNVTGVGPWTEITCTGGHPAANGQTDTSVHWAIRRWVSEVGGTVQIESYLRQQSGAGDGIYGRVFHNGKELGARFSLGRAARFILEATVAAGDTIDFAIDADGAGNLAVGGLDTIDDGSDGTTWLATVTHLQTSVACPSDFAACVCGGLTPCASCPAGSAANDVKFTWTNAAAYDAVAIYELDTTVDPPARTLVGKPPAGATEFMLAFVESGTHTYVLEAVAGWFGCQTAAATVTVPEMTFECPDDFAACACGGLTPCASCPAGSAANDVKFTWTNAAAYDAVAIYELDTTVDPPARTLVGEPAPGATEFLLPAVTAGAHTYVLKAALGGFACETATVTVVVPETVLACPSDFAACACGGLTPCASCPAGSAANDVKFTWTNAAAYDAVAIYELDTTVDPPARTLVGEPAAGATEFLLAAVAIGGHTYVLEASLGDLTCETAAATVTVPAIGRPVFTGDANSDAKIDIADAICILGRLFGPATDACKNPKCMANLDTNNDAGIDIADAISVLGYLFAGNDMKAPDGTLLRPANIGCQMYPAEEVTLPCEQPCETE
;
A
#
# COMPACT_ATOMS: atom_id res chain seq x y z
N MET A 1 5.78 -49.60 -25.29
CA MET A 1 7.19 -49.79 -25.69
C MET A 1 7.47 -51.28 -25.75
N ASP A 2 8.06 -51.73 -26.86
CA ASP A 2 8.56 -53.09 -27.05
C ASP A 2 9.71 -53.38 -26.07
N TYR A 3 9.61 -54.47 -25.31
CA TYR A 3 10.77 -55.12 -24.71
C TYR A 3 10.64 -56.62 -24.93
N CYS A 4 11.49 -57.16 -25.81
CA CYS A 4 11.66 -58.59 -26.01
C CYS A 4 12.74 -59.10 -25.04
N ASP A 5 12.37 -60.01 -24.15
CA ASP A 5 13.26 -61.04 -23.61
C ASP A 5 12.54 -62.40 -23.68
N GLU A 6 13.25 -63.41 -24.19
CA GLU A 6 12.73 -64.74 -24.52
C GLU A 6 12.79 -65.72 -23.33
N SER A 7 12.25 -65.35 -22.17
CA SER A 7 12.14 -66.30 -21.06
C SER A 7 11.00 -66.00 -20.07
N GLY A 8 9.76 -66.34 -20.43
CA GLY A 8 8.66 -66.24 -19.46
C GLY A 8 7.34 -66.82 -19.91
N PHE A 9 6.73 -67.62 -19.04
CA PHE A 9 5.37 -68.13 -19.11
C PHE A 9 4.34 -67.05 -19.48
N TRP A 10 3.43 -67.35 -20.41
CA TRP A 10 2.23 -66.55 -20.64
C TRP A 10 1.12 -66.97 -19.68
N PHE A 11 0.78 -66.12 -18.71
CA PHE A 11 -0.61 -66.07 -18.23
C PHE A 11 -1.30 -64.96 -19.00
N LEU A 12 -2.28 -65.32 -19.82
CA LEU A 12 -3.38 -64.41 -20.12
C LEU A 12 -4.16 -64.28 -18.81
N VAL A 13 -3.91 -63.20 -18.08
CA VAL A 13 -4.96 -62.67 -17.21
C VAL A 13 -5.87 -61.93 -18.21
N GLU A 14 -6.97 -62.56 -18.61
CA GLU A 14 -8.15 -61.74 -18.88
C GLU A 14 -8.34 -61.01 -17.55
N GLU A 15 -8.01 -59.72 -17.49
CA GLU A 15 -8.20 -58.91 -16.29
C GLU A 15 -9.69 -58.85 -16.01
N ASP A 16 -10.17 -59.89 -15.35
CA ASP A 16 -11.39 -59.89 -14.60
C ASP A 16 -11.17 -58.90 -13.44
N LEU A 17 -11.34 -57.61 -13.76
CA LEU A 17 -11.27 -56.51 -12.81
C LEU A 17 -12.41 -56.57 -11.77
N SER A 18 -13.32 -57.57 -11.85
CA SER A 18 -14.43 -57.76 -10.90
C SER A 18 -14.03 -58.04 -9.46
N GLY A 19 -12.73 -58.23 -9.19
CA GLY A 19 -12.18 -58.36 -7.84
C GLY A 19 -11.61 -57.08 -7.23
N PHE A 20 -11.44 -56.00 -8.01
CA PHE A 20 -10.93 -54.73 -7.51
C PHE A 20 -12.09 -53.79 -7.15
N PRO A 21 -11.97 -52.99 -6.08
CA PRO A 21 -12.98 -51.99 -5.75
C PRO A 21 -13.06 -50.94 -6.87
N ASP A 22 -14.29 -50.54 -7.17
CA ASP A 22 -14.69 -49.37 -7.94
C ASP A 22 -15.65 -48.64 -6.99
N THR A 23 -15.12 -47.68 -6.25
CA THR A 23 -15.80 -47.09 -5.09
C THR A 23 -16.92 -46.14 -5.52
N ASP A 24 -16.81 -45.52 -6.68
CA ASP A 24 -17.75 -44.52 -7.17
C ASP A 24 -18.67 -45.03 -8.31
N GLY A 25 -18.35 -46.20 -8.87
CA GLY A 25 -19.19 -46.94 -9.81
C GLY A 25 -19.10 -46.44 -11.24
N ASP A 26 -18.00 -45.79 -11.61
CA ASP A 26 -17.83 -45.16 -12.92
C ASP A 26 -17.32 -46.11 -14.02
N GLY A 27 -16.87 -47.31 -13.62
CA GLY A 27 -16.35 -48.35 -14.51
C GLY A 27 -14.82 -48.45 -14.56
N THR A 28 -14.10 -47.60 -13.82
CA THR A 28 -12.66 -47.65 -13.57
C THR A 28 -12.40 -48.17 -12.16
N VAL A 29 -11.35 -48.96 -11.97
CA VAL A 29 -11.02 -49.53 -10.65
C VAL A 29 -10.11 -48.58 -9.87
N ASP A 30 -10.29 -48.46 -8.55
CA ASP A 30 -9.68 -47.43 -7.68
C ASP A 30 -8.15 -47.24 -7.85
N TYR A 31 -7.40 -48.25 -8.30
CA TYR A 31 -5.94 -48.15 -8.48
C TYR A 31 -5.49 -47.65 -9.86
N LEU A 32 -6.40 -47.63 -10.84
CA LEU A 32 -6.23 -47.03 -12.17
C LEU A 32 -7.02 -45.74 -12.32
N ASP A 33 -7.90 -45.46 -11.35
CA ASP A 33 -8.80 -44.33 -11.34
C ASP A 33 -8.09 -43.06 -10.86
N ASN A 34 -8.14 -42.00 -11.68
CA ASN A 34 -7.60 -40.70 -11.31
C ASN A 34 -8.55 -39.88 -10.41
N CYS A 35 -9.79 -40.35 -10.17
CA CYS A 35 -10.72 -39.83 -9.18
C CYS A 35 -11.48 -40.94 -8.42
N PRO A 36 -10.84 -41.76 -7.56
CA PRO A 36 -11.43 -42.96 -6.94
C PRO A 36 -12.74 -42.79 -6.12
N LEU A 37 -13.21 -41.56 -5.92
CA LEU A 37 -14.40 -41.23 -5.13
C LEU A 37 -15.41 -40.39 -5.91
N THR A 38 -15.12 -39.98 -7.15
CA THR A 38 -15.94 -39.06 -7.94
C THR A 38 -16.05 -39.55 -9.39
N PRO A 39 -17.24 -40.01 -9.83
CA PRO A 39 -17.35 -40.70 -11.11
C PRO A 39 -16.90 -39.85 -12.31
N ASN A 40 -15.89 -40.32 -13.03
CA ASN A 40 -15.42 -39.79 -14.31
C ASN A 40 -15.01 -40.90 -15.29
N PRO A 41 -16.00 -41.56 -15.94
CA PRO A 41 -15.74 -42.70 -16.82
C PRO A 41 -14.80 -42.43 -18.00
N ASP A 42 -14.56 -41.15 -18.34
CA ASP A 42 -13.64 -40.72 -19.40
C ASP A 42 -12.20 -40.49 -18.92
N GLN A 43 -11.96 -40.48 -17.60
CA GLN A 43 -10.66 -40.35 -16.95
C GLN A 43 -9.87 -39.15 -17.48
N ALA A 44 -10.58 -38.05 -17.76
CA ALA A 44 -9.98 -36.81 -18.24
C ALA A 44 -9.03 -36.23 -17.17
N ASP A 45 -7.83 -35.84 -17.60
CA ASP A 45 -6.75 -35.21 -16.82
C ASP A 45 -6.04 -34.26 -17.79
N ALA A 46 -6.48 -33.00 -17.80
CA ALA A 46 -6.11 -32.04 -18.84
C ALA A 46 -4.69 -31.50 -18.68
N ASP A 47 -4.12 -31.49 -17.46
CA ASP A 47 -2.79 -30.96 -17.18
C ASP A 47 -1.72 -32.03 -16.88
N GLY A 48 -2.13 -33.29 -16.73
CA GLY A 48 -1.27 -34.47 -16.66
C GLY A 48 -0.63 -34.68 -15.29
N ASP A 49 -1.28 -34.24 -14.22
CA ASP A 49 -0.78 -34.32 -12.85
C ASP A 49 -1.15 -35.64 -12.13
N GLY A 50 -2.06 -36.41 -12.73
CA GLY A 50 -2.53 -37.71 -12.24
C GLY A 50 -3.84 -37.67 -11.44
N LEU A 51 -4.45 -36.48 -11.27
CA LEU A 51 -5.80 -36.29 -10.75
C LEU A 51 -6.76 -36.03 -11.92
N GLY A 52 -7.99 -36.51 -11.83
CA GLY A 52 -8.97 -36.28 -12.89
C GLY A 52 -9.66 -34.92 -12.78
N ASP A 53 -10.03 -34.33 -13.92
CA ASP A 53 -10.63 -32.99 -14.03
C ASP A 53 -11.84 -32.76 -13.09
N VAL A 54 -12.56 -33.83 -12.68
CA VAL A 54 -13.74 -33.74 -11.80
C VAL A 54 -13.41 -33.65 -10.31
N CYS A 55 -12.21 -34.10 -9.91
CA CYS A 55 -11.75 -34.11 -8.52
C CYS A 55 -10.49 -33.26 -8.31
N ASP A 56 -9.96 -32.67 -9.37
CA ASP A 56 -8.84 -31.74 -9.37
C ASP A 56 -9.32 -30.31 -9.02
N ASN A 57 -8.66 -29.68 -8.04
CA ASN A 57 -8.90 -28.29 -7.66
C ASN A 57 -8.20 -27.28 -8.58
N CYS A 58 -7.36 -27.73 -9.52
CA CYS A 58 -6.78 -26.94 -10.59
C CYS A 58 -6.74 -27.69 -11.94
N PRO A 59 -7.89 -27.96 -12.60
CA PRO A 59 -7.98 -28.79 -13.83
C PRO A 59 -7.19 -28.33 -15.07
N THR A 60 -6.38 -27.28 -14.96
CA THR A 60 -5.58 -26.72 -16.05
C THR A 60 -4.13 -26.41 -15.64
N ALA A 61 -3.73 -26.72 -14.40
CA ALA A 61 -2.43 -26.37 -13.85
C ALA A 61 -1.93 -27.45 -12.86
N ALA A 62 -1.05 -28.31 -13.37
CA ALA A 62 -0.62 -29.52 -12.67
C ALA A 62 -0.17 -29.29 -11.22
N ASN A 63 -0.87 -29.91 -10.26
CA ASN A 63 -0.61 -29.84 -8.84
C ASN A 63 -0.99 -31.17 -8.14
N PRO A 64 -0.15 -32.23 -8.27
CA PRO A 64 -0.49 -33.55 -7.73
C PRO A 64 -0.69 -33.60 -6.21
N ASP A 65 -0.27 -32.56 -5.48
CA ASP A 65 -0.45 -32.42 -4.04
C ASP A 65 -1.77 -31.74 -3.65
N GLN A 66 -2.52 -31.20 -4.62
CA GLN A 66 -3.81 -30.55 -4.47
C GLN A 66 -3.80 -29.46 -3.38
N ALA A 67 -2.68 -28.75 -3.28
CA ALA A 67 -2.51 -27.69 -2.29
C ALA A 67 -3.55 -26.58 -2.50
N ASP A 68 -4.36 -26.34 -1.49
CA ASP A 68 -5.36 -25.28 -1.40
C ASP A 68 -5.24 -24.69 0.00
N ARG A 69 -4.44 -23.63 0.14
CA ARG A 69 -4.09 -23.07 1.46
C ARG A 69 -5.24 -22.28 2.07
N ASP A 70 -6.04 -21.63 1.26
CA ASP A 70 -7.17 -20.84 1.73
C ASP A 70 -8.47 -21.65 1.84
N LEU A 71 -8.50 -22.88 1.32
CA LEU A 71 -9.63 -23.82 1.32
C LEU A 71 -10.84 -23.28 0.57
N ASN A 72 -10.62 -22.50 -0.48
CA ASN A 72 -11.69 -21.96 -1.32
C ASN A 72 -12.17 -22.96 -2.39
N GLY A 73 -11.50 -24.11 -2.54
CA GLY A 73 -11.81 -25.15 -3.51
C GLY A 73 -11.09 -25.00 -4.87
N GLN A 74 -10.33 -23.93 -5.06
CA GLN A 74 -9.40 -23.69 -6.15
C GLN A 74 -7.98 -23.85 -5.61
N GLY A 75 -7.15 -24.66 -6.26
CA GLY A 75 -5.79 -24.89 -5.79
C GLY A 75 -4.86 -23.69 -5.99
N ASP A 76 -3.79 -23.63 -5.19
CA ASP A 76 -2.76 -22.58 -5.24
C ASP A 76 -2.14 -22.43 -6.64
N ALA A 77 -2.06 -23.53 -7.40
CA ALA A 77 -1.39 -23.59 -8.70
C ALA A 77 -2.14 -22.83 -9.81
N CYS A 78 -3.44 -22.63 -9.65
CA CYS A 78 -4.30 -21.96 -10.62
C CYS A 78 -4.89 -20.65 -10.08
N GLU A 79 -4.37 -20.14 -8.97
CA GLU A 79 -4.70 -18.81 -8.46
C GLU A 79 -4.11 -17.68 -9.32
N PRO A 80 -4.75 -16.50 -9.35
CA PRO A 80 -4.20 -15.34 -10.04
C PRO A 80 -2.95 -14.82 -9.35
N GLN A 81 -2.19 -13.98 -10.06
CA GLN A 81 -1.06 -13.29 -9.44
C GLN A 81 -1.56 -12.25 -8.44
N TRP A 82 -1.23 -12.44 -7.15
CA TRP A 82 -1.57 -11.49 -6.09
C TRP A 82 -0.58 -10.33 -6.01
N ILE A 83 -1.09 -9.09 -5.91
CA ILE A 83 -0.29 -7.90 -5.56
C ILE A 83 -0.14 -7.72 -4.05
N ALA A 84 -1.07 -8.31 -3.28
CA ALA A 84 -1.03 -8.42 -1.83
C ALA A 84 -1.84 -9.65 -1.40
N HIS A 85 -1.34 -10.43 -0.45
CA HIS A 85 -2.03 -11.62 0.06
C HIS A 85 -1.77 -11.79 1.55
N SER A 86 -2.80 -11.61 2.40
CA SER A 86 -2.65 -11.52 3.86
C SER A 86 -2.04 -12.77 4.49
N PHE A 87 -2.21 -13.92 3.84
CA PHE A 87 -1.62 -15.18 4.27
C PHE A 87 -0.15 -15.27 3.82
N ASP A 88 0.22 -14.80 2.64
CA ASP A 88 1.57 -15.03 2.09
C ASP A 88 2.56 -13.99 2.56
N ASP A 89 2.06 -12.77 2.70
CA ASP A 89 2.79 -11.62 3.20
C ASP A 89 2.84 -11.58 4.73
N TRP A 90 2.30 -12.60 5.42
CA TRP A 90 2.20 -12.64 6.87
C TRP A 90 3.56 -12.49 7.56
N SER A 91 3.65 -11.56 8.51
CA SER A 91 4.88 -11.34 9.26
C SER A 91 5.22 -12.54 10.15
N LEU A 92 6.39 -13.15 9.93
CA LEU A 92 6.93 -14.21 10.79
C LEU A 92 7.56 -13.66 12.08
N THR A 93 7.74 -12.34 12.17
CA THR A 93 8.39 -11.67 13.31
C THR A 93 7.43 -10.81 14.13
N GLY A 94 6.21 -10.58 13.65
CA GLY A 94 5.26 -9.65 14.26
C GLY A 94 5.60 -8.19 13.94
N THR A 95 6.25 -7.91 12.82
CA THR A 95 6.52 -6.54 12.37
C THR A 95 5.27 -5.95 11.74
N GLN A 96 4.75 -4.87 12.31
CA GLN A 96 3.62 -4.12 11.75
C GLN A 96 4.08 -3.34 10.50
N GLY A 97 3.30 -3.38 9.42
CA GLY A 97 3.58 -2.71 8.15
C GLY A 97 4.50 -3.49 7.21
N GLU A 98 4.91 -4.71 7.56
CA GLU A 98 5.66 -5.59 6.66
C GLU A 98 4.81 -5.89 5.42
N ASN A 99 5.33 -5.60 4.23
CA ASN A 99 4.62 -5.70 2.95
C ASN A 99 3.29 -4.91 2.89
N GLY A 100 3.17 -3.84 3.69
CA GLY A 100 1.96 -3.01 3.76
C GLY A 100 0.86 -3.58 4.67
N TRP A 101 1.10 -4.71 5.35
CA TRP A 101 0.12 -5.38 6.20
C TRP A 101 0.22 -4.98 7.67
N TYR A 102 -0.93 -4.75 8.29
CA TYR A 102 -1.07 -4.46 9.70
C TYR A 102 -2.12 -5.39 10.33
N GLY A 103 -1.79 -5.92 11.50
CA GLY A 103 -2.72 -6.69 12.32
C GLY A 103 -3.24 -5.83 13.47
N GLY A 104 -4.54 -5.77 13.66
CA GLY A 104 -5.11 -4.98 14.74
C GLY A 104 -6.55 -5.33 15.06
N TYR A 105 -7.21 -4.40 15.72
CA TYR A 105 -8.60 -4.52 16.10
C TYR A 105 -9.27 -3.15 16.17
N TYR A 106 -10.59 -3.16 16.15
CA TYR A 106 -11.44 -2.02 16.44
C TYR A 106 -12.22 -2.28 17.73
N ASN A 107 -12.28 -1.30 18.63
CA ASN A 107 -13.00 -1.41 19.90
C ASN A 107 -14.34 -0.66 19.82
N LEU A 108 -15.39 -1.37 19.42
CA LEU A 108 -16.73 -0.81 19.27
C LEU A 108 -17.31 -0.28 20.58
N THR A 109 -16.93 -0.86 21.72
CA THR A 109 -17.43 -0.40 23.03
C THR A 109 -16.89 0.99 23.39
N LEU A 110 -15.66 1.30 23.00
CA LEU A 110 -15.03 2.60 23.27
C LEU A 110 -15.31 3.65 22.19
N ASP A 111 -15.82 3.23 21.04
CA ASP A 111 -16.21 4.14 19.98
C ASP A 111 -17.57 4.80 20.26
N GLY A 112 -17.59 6.12 20.11
CA GLY A 112 -18.71 6.98 20.52
C GLY A 112 -19.88 6.95 19.55
N ASP A 113 -19.61 6.83 18.25
CA ASP A 113 -20.65 6.78 17.21
C ASP A 113 -20.96 5.35 16.75
N LYS A 114 -20.09 4.39 17.07
CA LYS A 114 -20.20 2.96 16.76
C LYS A 114 -20.16 2.69 15.27
N LEU A 115 -19.52 3.58 14.52
CA LEU A 115 -19.36 3.49 13.08
C LEU A 115 -17.86 3.38 12.79
N TYR A 116 -17.44 2.24 12.27
CA TYR A 116 -16.04 2.06 11.92
C TYR A 116 -15.61 3.02 10.81
N ALA A 117 -14.61 3.85 11.11
CA ALA A 117 -13.81 4.60 10.15
C ALA A 117 -12.37 4.09 10.15
N ALA A 118 -11.61 4.38 9.08
CA ALA A 118 -10.23 3.91 8.96
C ALA A 118 -9.31 4.40 10.11
N GLY A 119 -9.68 5.50 10.78
CA GLY A 119 -8.98 6.03 11.95
C GLY A 119 -9.20 5.25 13.25
N ASP A 120 -10.22 4.39 13.34
CA ASP A 120 -10.57 3.66 14.56
C ASP A 120 -9.78 2.35 14.73
N PHE A 121 -8.99 2.00 13.72
CA PHE A 121 -8.10 0.86 13.77
C PHE A 121 -7.02 1.06 14.84
N VAL A 122 -6.94 0.09 15.75
CA VAL A 122 -5.91 0.00 16.78
C VAL A 122 -4.95 -1.13 16.38
N PRO A 123 -3.70 -0.84 15.98
CA PRO A 123 -2.72 -1.88 15.71
C PRO A 123 -2.42 -2.68 16.99
N PHE A 124 -2.20 -3.98 16.85
CA PHE A 124 -1.77 -4.80 17.98
C PHE A 124 -0.41 -4.31 18.50
N PRO A 125 -0.28 -4.05 19.82
CA PRO A 125 1.00 -3.67 20.42
C PRO A 125 2.05 -4.78 20.26
N PRO A 126 3.34 -4.48 20.02
CA PRO A 126 4.38 -5.49 19.79
C PRO A 126 4.46 -6.59 20.87
N GLU A 127 4.20 -6.25 22.13
CA GLU A 127 4.18 -7.18 23.26
C GLU A 127 3.05 -8.21 23.22
N THR A 128 2.10 -8.06 22.30
CA THR A 128 0.98 -9.00 22.09
C THR A 128 1.31 -10.08 21.07
N TRP A 129 2.45 -9.98 20.36
CA TRP A 129 2.96 -11.03 19.50
C TRP A 129 3.35 -12.28 20.29
N ARG A 130 3.08 -13.47 19.73
CA ARG A 130 3.33 -14.77 20.38
C ARG A 130 4.26 -15.68 19.57
N GLY A 131 4.82 -15.19 18.48
CA GLY A 131 5.71 -15.93 17.59
C GLY A 131 5.06 -16.26 16.24
N ASP A 132 3.75 -16.49 16.22
CA ASP A 132 2.97 -16.83 15.03
C ASP A 132 1.63 -16.08 14.94
N SER A 133 1.28 -15.33 15.98
CA SER A 133 -0.04 -14.73 16.17
C SER A 133 -0.01 -13.52 17.10
N TRP A 134 -0.97 -12.62 16.88
CA TRP A 134 -1.29 -11.51 17.76
C TRP A 134 -2.39 -11.88 18.74
N ARG A 135 -2.15 -11.60 20.02
CA ARG A 135 -3.12 -11.89 21.08
C ARG A 135 -3.03 -10.89 22.23
N LEU A 136 -4.07 -10.07 22.39
CA LEU A 136 -4.12 -8.98 23.38
C LEU A 136 -3.82 -9.46 24.80
N VAL A 137 -4.31 -10.64 25.20
CA VAL A 137 -4.01 -11.24 26.51
C VAL A 137 -3.65 -12.72 26.36
N PRO A 138 -2.50 -13.17 26.92
CA PRO A 138 -2.05 -14.55 26.76
C PRO A 138 -2.94 -15.59 27.47
N THR A 139 -3.67 -15.20 28.52
CA THR A 139 -4.65 -16.06 29.21
C THR A 139 -5.88 -15.26 29.65
N GLY A 140 -7.08 -15.70 29.28
CA GLY A 140 -8.33 -15.03 29.60
C GLY A 140 -8.74 -13.99 28.54
N ALA A 141 -9.81 -13.26 28.86
CA ALA A 141 -10.39 -12.26 27.98
C ALA A 141 -9.69 -10.89 28.11
N PRO A 142 -9.78 -10.00 27.09
CA PRO A 142 -10.52 -10.18 25.83
C PRO A 142 -9.83 -11.18 24.90
N TRP A 143 -10.64 -11.98 24.20
CA TRP A 143 -10.19 -13.07 23.32
C TRP A 143 -9.83 -12.61 21.91
N THR A 144 -9.54 -11.32 21.73
CA THR A 144 -9.14 -10.74 20.45
C THR A 144 -7.81 -11.32 19.99
N PHE A 145 -7.86 -12.02 18.88
CA PHE A 145 -6.78 -12.86 18.38
C PHE A 145 -6.75 -12.80 16.85
N LEU A 146 -5.54 -12.72 16.30
CA LEU A 146 -5.27 -12.72 14.87
C LEU A 146 -4.00 -13.51 14.56
N ALA A 147 -4.12 -14.63 13.86
CA ALA A 147 -3.02 -15.40 13.31
C ALA A 147 -3.05 -15.33 11.78
N ARG A 148 -2.14 -16.05 11.11
CA ARG A 148 -1.99 -16.08 9.65
C ARG A 148 -3.31 -16.28 8.89
N GLY A 149 -4.17 -17.19 9.35
CA GLY A 149 -5.52 -17.41 8.82
C GLY A 149 -6.60 -17.45 9.91
N ASP A 150 -6.30 -18.05 11.05
CA ASP A 150 -7.24 -18.09 12.18
C ASP A 150 -7.38 -16.74 12.88
N LEU A 151 -8.58 -16.44 13.36
CA LEU A 151 -8.85 -15.25 14.15
C LEU A 151 -10.07 -15.43 15.05
N HIS A 152 -10.17 -14.59 16.07
CA HIS A 152 -11.30 -14.57 17.00
C HIS A 152 -11.56 -13.11 17.42
N PRO A 153 -12.78 -12.59 17.24
CA PRO A 153 -13.19 -11.29 17.78
C PRO A 153 -13.44 -11.39 19.30
N ASN A 154 -13.70 -10.29 19.99
CA ASN A 154 -14.17 -10.38 21.38
C ASN A 154 -15.60 -9.85 21.46
N GLY A 155 -16.55 -10.67 21.91
CA GLY A 155 -17.89 -10.21 22.24
C GLY A 155 -17.97 -9.50 23.59
N ALA A 156 -19.00 -8.67 23.77
CA ALA A 156 -19.22 -7.88 25.00
C ALA A 156 -19.52 -8.75 26.25
N GLY A 157 -19.73 -10.06 26.10
CA GLY A 157 -19.95 -11.00 27.20
C GLY A 157 -18.68 -11.38 27.99
N SER A 158 -17.49 -11.04 27.49
CA SER A 158 -16.21 -11.40 28.10
C SER A 158 -15.50 -10.18 28.67
N LEU A 159 -14.98 -10.27 29.92
CA LEU A 159 -14.23 -9.17 30.57
C LEU A 159 -13.11 -8.65 29.65
N PRO A 160 -12.93 -7.33 29.48
CA PRO A 160 -13.51 -6.21 30.23
C PRO A 160 -14.93 -5.78 29.82
N LEU A 161 -15.68 -6.61 29.09
CA LEU A 161 -16.99 -6.31 28.51
C LEU A 161 -16.90 -5.32 27.33
N GLU A 162 -15.82 -5.44 26.58
CA GLU A 162 -15.57 -4.67 25.37
C GLU A 162 -15.82 -5.53 24.14
N GLU A 163 -16.42 -4.96 23.10
CA GLU A 163 -16.57 -5.63 21.81
C GLU A 163 -15.41 -5.23 20.90
N HIS A 164 -14.62 -6.21 20.48
CA HIS A 164 -13.50 -6.00 19.57
C HIS A 164 -13.73 -6.72 18.26
N TRP A 165 -13.61 -5.98 17.15
CA TRP A 165 -13.54 -6.58 15.82
C TRP A 165 -12.08 -6.79 15.47
N THR A 166 -11.71 -7.99 15.07
CA THR A 166 -10.34 -8.26 14.64
C THR A 166 -10.17 -7.80 13.19
N ILE A 167 -9.09 -7.10 12.87
CA ILE A 167 -8.89 -6.48 11.57
C ILE A 167 -7.54 -6.86 10.98
N ARG A 168 -7.56 -7.31 9.72
CA ARG A 168 -6.39 -7.37 8.84
C ARG A 168 -6.45 -6.14 7.95
N ARG A 169 -5.43 -5.30 8.00
CA ARG A 169 -5.31 -4.07 7.22
C ARG A 169 -4.20 -4.20 6.20
N TRP A 170 -4.45 -3.75 4.98
CA TRP A 170 -3.43 -3.52 3.97
C TRP A 170 -3.47 -2.07 3.49
N VAL A 171 -2.29 -1.46 3.33
CA VAL A 171 -2.14 -0.10 2.79
C VAL A 171 -1.58 -0.19 1.37
N SER A 172 -2.34 0.32 0.40
CA SER A 172 -2.02 0.23 -1.01
C SER A 172 -0.78 1.05 -1.37
N THR A 173 0.11 0.46 -2.15
CA THR A 173 1.18 1.14 -2.87
C THR A 173 0.91 1.24 -4.37
N TYR A 174 -0.32 0.90 -4.78
CA TYR A 174 -0.75 0.81 -6.17
C TYR A 174 -1.83 1.85 -6.47
N ASP A 175 -1.81 2.35 -7.70
CA ASP A 175 -2.81 3.24 -8.27
C ASP A 175 -3.41 2.53 -9.51
N SER A 176 -4.44 1.71 -9.29
CA SER A 176 -5.04 0.86 -10.32
C SER A 176 -6.41 0.29 -9.91
N GLU A 177 -7.18 -0.14 -10.91
CA GLU A 177 -8.31 -1.05 -10.68
C GLU A 177 -7.81 -2.40 -10.15
N ALA A 178 -8.52 -2.96 -9.17
CA ALA A 178 -8.16 -4.21 -8.52
C ALA A 178 -9.38 -5.05 -8.16
N ALA A 179 -9.18 -6.36 -8.19
CA ALA A 179 -10.06 -7.34 -7.60
C ALA A 179 -9.57 -7.63 -6.18
N VAL A 180 -10.44 -7.39 -5.20
CA VAL A 180 -10.21 -7.68 -3.79
C VAL A 180 -10.95 -8.96 -3.45
N ALA A 181 -10.19 -10.04 -3.30
CA ALA A 181 -10.69 -11.35 -2.91
C ALA A 181 -10.60 -11.51 -1.39
N TRP A 182 -11.64 -12.07 -0.78
CA TRP A 182 -11.63 -12.38 0.63
C TRP A 182 -12.43 -13.65 0.93
N HIS A 183 -11.94 -14.41 1.89
CA HIS A 183 -12.56 -15.64 2.37
C HIS A 183 -12.93 -15.45 3.83
N LEU A 184 -14.12 -15.88 4.24
CA LEU A 184 -14.49 -16.07 5.64
C LEU A 184 -15.15 -17.44 5.84
N ARG A 185 -14.78 -18.16 6.90
CA ARG A 185 -15.50 -19.37 7.38
C ARG A 185 -15.41 -19.53 8.89
N LYS A 186 -16.37 -20.25 9.49
CA LYS A 186 -16.30 -20.62 10.91
C LYS A 186 -15.30 -21.75 11.13
N THR A 187 -14.45 -21.61 12.16
CA THR A 187 -13.60 -22.70 12.66
C THR A 187 -14.14 -23.28 13.96
N ASN A 188 -14.88 -22.48 14.73
CA ASN A 188 -15.70 -22.92 15.85
C ASN A 188 -17.17 -22.89 15.43
N THR A 189 -17.72 -24.05 15.06
CA THR A 189 -19.05 -24.12 14.44
C THR A 189 -20.22 -24.02 15.42
N GLY A 190 -19.98 -23.60 16.66
CA GLY A 190 -21.02 -23.31 17.63
C GLY A 190 -21.62 -21.91 17.44
N GLY A 191 -22.68 -21.62 18.20
CA GLY A 191 -23.25 -20.28 18.29
C GLY A 191 -24.13 -19.87 17.10
N THR A 192 -24.34 -18.57 16.99
CA THR A 192 -25.27 -17.90 16.06
C THR A 192 -24.58 -17.35 14.82
N GLY A 193 -23.28 -17.02 14.87
CA GLY A 193 -22.57 -16.58 13.67
C GLY A 193 -21.39 -15.67 13.91
N VAL A 194 -20.86 -15.10 12.84
CA VAL A 194 -19.90 -13.98 12.82
C VAL A 194 -20.15 -13.17 11.56
N THR A 195 -19.72 -11.91 11.55
CA THR A 195 -19.84 -11.04 10.38
C THR A 195 -18.49 -10.60 9.86
N GLY A 196 -18.19 -10.92 8.61
CA GLY A 196 -17.07 -10.35 7.86
C GLY A 196 -17.48 -9.06 7.17
N ILE A 197 -16.61 -8.06 7.22
CA ILE A 197 -16.85 -6.74 6.64
C ILE A 197 -15.56 -6.32 5.93
N LEU A 198 -15.64 -6.13 4.63
CA LEU A 198 -14.56 -5.59 3.82
C LEU A 198 -14.78 -4.09 3.64
N LEU A 199 -13.76 -3.28 3.94
CA LEU A 199 -13.84 -1.82 3.83
C LEU A 199 -12.65 -1.26 3.06
N LEU A 200 -12.89 -0.18 2.32
CA LEU A 200 -11.86 0.65 1.67
C LEU A 200 -11.97 2.08 2.19
N ASN A 201 -10.92 2.57 2.84
CA ASN A 201 -10.87 3.87 3.52
C ASN A 201 -12.01 4.06 4.54
N GLY A 202 -12.41 2.98 5.21
CA GLY A 202 -13.53 2.98 6.17
C GLY A 202 -14.91 2.88 5.52
N ARG A 203 -15.02 2.87 4.18
CA ARG A 203 -16.29 2.60 3.49
C ARG A 203 -16.44 1.11 3.22
N GLU A 204 -17.57 0.54 3.61
CA GLU A 204 -17.92 -0.86 3.34
C GLU A 204 -18.00 -1.14 1.83
N LEU A 205 -17.25 -2.15 1.38
CA LEU A 205 -17.26 -2.72 0.04
C LEU A 205 -18.14 -3.97 -0.04
N ASP A 206 -18.07 -4.80 0.99
CA ASP A 206 -18.76 -6.07 1.05
C ASP A 206 -18.98 -6.49 2.50
N ARG A 207 -19.99 -7.31 2.72
CA ARG A 207 -20.34 -7.85 4.01
C ARG A 207 -21.00 -9.20 3.85
N ILE A 208 -20.70 -10.08 4.79
CA ILE A 208 -21.49 -11.29 4.98
C ILE A 208 -21.52 -11.68 6.46
N THR A 209 -22.68 -12.09 6.93
CA THR A 209 -22.82 -12.76 8.21
C THR A 209 -22.99 -14.26 7.95
N LEU A 210 -22.11 -15.06 8.54
CA LEU A 210 -22.14 -16.52 8.46
C LEU A 210 -22.85 -17.10 9.69
N PRO A 211 -23.71 -18.14 9.53
CA PRO A 211 -24.22 -18.86 10.68
C PRO A 211 -23.10 -19.60 11.42
N GLY A 212 -23.30 -19.85 12.71
CA GLY A 212 -22.37 -20.62 13.54
C GLY A 212 -21.97 -21.94 12.90
N GLU A 213 -22.92 -22.67 12.33
CA GLU A 213 -22.72 -24.02 11.81
C GLU A 213 -22.07 -24.08 10.41
N ASP A 214 -21.68 -22.94 9.83
CA ASP A 214 -21.13 -22.88 8.48
C ASP A 214 -19.59 -22.95 8.47
N ALA A 215 -19.09 -24.19 8.52
CA ALA A 215 -17.67 -24.49 8.43
C ALA A 215 -17.06 -24.32 7.04
N THR A 216 -17.91 -24.29 5.99
CA THR A 216 -17.50 -24.11 4.60
C THR A 216 -17.19 -22.64 4.33
N GLY A 217 -18.08 -21.75 4.77
CA GLY A 217 -17.93 -20.31 4.60
C GLY A 217 -18.13 -19.82 3.16
N VAL A 218 -17.54 -18.68 2.86
CA VAL A 218 -17.67 -18.00 1.56
C VAL A 218 -16.35 -17.43 1.08
N TYR A 219 -16.14 -17.57 -0.22
CA TYR A 219 -15.14 -16.83 -0.96
C TYR A 219 -15.84 -15.77 -1.80
N ARG A 220 -15.34 -14.53 -1.75
CA ARG A 220 -15.93 -13.40 -2.44
C ARG A 220 -14.85 -12.58 -3.11
N THR A 221 -15.14 -12.10 -4.31
CA THR A 221 -14.29 -11.16 -5.02
C THR A 221 -15.10 -9.93 -5.35
N VAL A 222 -14.60 -8.77 -4.95
CA VAL A 222 -15.22 -7.48 -5.24
C VAL A 222 -14.25 -6.59 -5.99
N TYR A 223 -14.80 -5.67 -6.77
CA TYR A 223 -14.04 -4.67 -7.47
C TYR A 223 -13.70 -3.50 -6.53
N ALA A 224 -12.49 -2.96 -6.66
CA ALA A 224 -12.07 -1.72 -6.02
C ALA A 224 -11.19 -0.90 -6.98
N ALA A 225 -11.38 0.42 -7.02
CA ALA A 225 -10.42 1.35 -7.59
C ALA A 225 -9.50 1.81 -6.45
N LEU A 226 -8.20 1.52 -6.56
CA LEU A 226 -7.21 1.82 -5.52
C LEU A 226 -6.33 2.99 -5.95
N GLU A 227 -6.07 3.89 -5.01
CA GLU A 227 -5.01 4.90 -5.08
C GLU A 227 -3.86 4.54 -4.13
N THR A 228 -2.67 5.11 -4.37
CA THR A 228 -1.54 4.93 -3.44
C THR A 228 -1.87 5.59 -2.09
N GLY A 229 -1.77 4.81 -1.01
CA GLY A 229 -2.13 5.22 0.35
C GLY A 229 -3.53 4.78 0.80
N ASP A 230 -4.33 4.21 -0.10
CA ASP A 230 -5.64 3.65 0.25
C ASP A 230 -5.53 2.50 1.25
N ILE A 231 -6.53 2.37 2.12
CA ILE A 231 -6.56 1.40 3.22
C ILE A 231 -7.65 0.37 2.95
N LEU A 232 -7.28 -0.90 2.77
CA LEU A 232 -8.20 -2.03 2.76
C LEU A 232 -8.22 -2.71 4.14
N ASP A 233 -9.39 -2.79 4.75
CA ASP A 233 -9.62 -3.47 6.03
C ASP A 233 -10.57 -4.64 5.85
N LEU A 234 -10.13 -5.84 6.25
CA LEU A 234 -11.02 -6.98 6.44
C LEU A 234 -11.25 -7.17 7.94
N ALA A 235 -12.43 -6.74 8.39
CA ALA A 235 -12.85 -6.84 9.77
C ALA A 235 -13.69 -8.10 10.02
N LEU A 236 -13.53 -8.70 11.19
CA LEU A 236 -14.39 -9.73 11.72
C LEU A 236 -15.07 -9.23 12.99
N SER A 237 -16.39 -9.15 12.95
CA SER A 237 -17.26 -8.81 14.07
C SER A 237 -17.80 -10.08 14.75
N PRO A 238 -17.97 -10.09 16.09
CA PRO A 238 -18.65 -11.18 16.81
C PRO A 238 -20.17 -11.16 16.59
N GLU A 239 -20.68 -10.23 15.79
CA GLU A 239 -22.08 -10.18 15.41
C GLU A 239 -22.44 -11.36 14.51
N GLY A 240 -23.20 -12.30 15.05
CA GLY A 240 -23.96 -13.31 14.32
C GLY A 240 -25.31 -12.77 13.85
N TRP A 241 -26.17 -13.68 13.40
CA TRP A 241 -27.49 -13.29 12.90
C TRP A 241 -28.42 -12.74 13.97
N CYS A 242 -29.36 -11.91 13.53
CA CYS A 242 -30.31 -11.24 14.41
C CYS A 242 -29.64 -10.32 15.43
N ASN A 243 -28.44 -9.82 15.08
CA ASN A 243 -27.58 -8.99 15.91
C ASN A 243 -27.15 -9.67 17.22
N ASP A 244 -27.12 -11.01 17.28
CA ASP A 244 -26.58 -11.73 18.43
C ASP A 244 -25.05 -11.58 18.47
N ARG A 245 -24.51 -11.24 19.63
CA ARG A 245 -23.09 -10.92 19.86
C ARG A 245 -22.52 -11.68 21.07
N GLY A 246 -23.33 -12.56 21.66
CA GLY A 246 -23.11 -13.12 23.00
C GLY A 246 -22.85 -14.62 23.05
N ASP A 247 -22.78 -15.29 21.90
CA ASP A 247 -22.73 -16.76 21.85
C ASP A 247 -21.36 -17.36 22.23
N GLY A 248 -20.28 -16.57 22.12
CA GLY A 248 -18.92 -16.95 22.51
C GLY A 248 -18.24 -17.99 21.61
N SER A 249 -18.81 -18.29 20.45
CA SER A 249 -18.32 -19.25 19.46
C SER A 249 -17.92 -18.55 18.16
N ASP A 250 -17.03 -17.56 18.28
CA ASP A 250 -16.68 -16.65 17.17
C ASP A 250 -15.38 -17.02 16.45
N GLY A 251 -14.77 -18.15 16.81
CA GLY A 251 -13.56 -18.66 16.16
C GLY A 251 -13.78 -18.84 14.66
N SER A 252 -12.96 -18.16 13.87
CA SER A 252 -13.12 -18.07 12.42
C SER A 252 -11.79 -18.21 11.71
N PHE A 253 -11.86 -18.25 10.40
CA PHE A 253 -10.74 -18.13 9.47
C PHE A 253 -11.09 -17.06 8.44
N ASN A 254 -10.16 -16.16 8.12
CA ASN A 254 -10.31 -15.27 6.98
C ASN A 254 -8.97 -14.89 6.34
N ILE A 255 -9.02 -14.60 5.05
CA ILE A 255 -7.91 -14.13 4.23
C ILE A 255 -8.39 -12.94 3.40
N LEU A 256 -7.49 -12.00 3.13
CA LEU A 256 -7.67 -10.88 2.20
C LEU A 256 -6.55 -10.92 1.15
N ALA A 257 -6.92 -10.87 -0.12
CA ALA A 257 -6.02 -10.88 -1.25
C ALA A 257 -6.43 -9.84 -2.28
N VAL A 258 -5.46 -9.29 -3.00
CA VAL A 258 -5.67 -8.25 -3.98
C VAL A 258 -4.92 -8.62 -5.25
N THR A 259 -5.56 -8.52 -6.40
CA THR A 259 -4.95 -8.72 -7.72
C THR A 259 -5.42 -7.64 -8.69
N ASN A 260 -4.58 -7.26 -9.64
CA ASN A 260 -4.93 -6.41 -10.77
C ASN A 260 -4.97 -7.20 -12.09
N ASP A 261 -5.11 -8.54 -12.01
CA ASP A 261 -5.21 -9.40 -13.18
C ASP A 261 -6.45 -9.01 -14.02
N PRO A 262 -6.25 -8.59 -15.29
CA PRO A 262 -7.34 -8.22 -16.18
C PRO A 262 -8.37 -9.34 -16.41
N ALA A 263 -7.95 -10.61 -16.35
CA ALA A 263 -8.85 -11.75 -16.52
C ALA A 263 -9.84 -11.87 -15.36
N VAL A 264 -9.38 -11.63 -14.13
CA VAL A 264 -10.25 -11.60 -12.95
C VAL A 264 -11.16 -10.38 -13.00
N LEU A 265 -10.61 -9.20 -13.30
CA LEU A 265 -11.36 -7.94 -13.38
C LEU A 265 -12.48 -7.97 -14.42
N ALA A 266 -12.26 -8.58 -15.59
CA ALA A 266 -13.24 -8.64 -16.68
C ALA A 266 -14.56 -9.32 -16.29
N GLY A 267 -14.54 -10.20 -15.28
CA GLY A 267 -15.72 -10.91 -14.79
C GLY A 267 -16.51 -10.17 -13.70
N LEU A 268 -15.93 -9.15 -13.07
CA LEU A 268 -16.51 -8.51 -11.90
C LEU A 268 -17.52 -7.41 -12.25
N LYS A 269 -18.55 -7.28 -11.41
CA LYS A 269 -19.45 -6.13 -11.42
C LYS A 269 -18.93 -5.12 -10.41
N ALA A 270 -18.79 -3.87 -10.85
CA ALA A 270 -18.11 -2.85 -10.05
C ALA A 270 -18.89 -2.38 -8.80
N ASN A 271 -20.19 -2.69 -8.65
CA ASN A 271 -20.97 -2.41 -7.43
C ASN A 271 -21.68 -3.65 -6.91
N ARG A 272 -21.65 -3.77 -5.59
CA ARG A 272 -22.48 -4.69 -4.82
C ARG A 272 -23.05 -3.89 -3.65
N VAL A 273 -24.32 -3.50 -3.73
CA VAL A 273 -25.02 -2.83 -2.63
C VAL A 273 -26.02 -3.79 -2.03
N ILE A 274 -25.89 -4.12 -0.75
CA ILE A 274 -26.91 -4.90 -0.04
C ILE A 274 -28.16 -4.01 0.07
N VAL A 275 -29.25 -4.43 -0.57
CA VAL A 275 -30.54 -3.73 -0.59
C VAL A 275 -31.61 -4.46 0.23
N ALA A 276 -31.32 -5.67 0.70
CA ALA A 276 -32.14 -6.41 1.65
C ALA A 276 -31.31 -7.44 2.41
N ASP A 277 -31.55 -7.59 3.71
CA ASP A 277 -30.98 -8.64 4.56
C ASP A 277 -32.06 -9.21 5.49
N SER A 278 -32.43 -10.47 5.25
CA SER A 278 -33.57 -11.11 5.92
C SER A 278 -33.41 -11.26 7.44
N THR A 279 -32.20 -11.09 7.98
CA THR A 279 -31.91 -11.26 9.41
C THR A 279 -31.77 -9.93 10.13
N ARG A 280 -31.01 -9.00 9.53
CA ARG A 280 -30.76 -7.69 10.12
C ARG A 280 -32.01 -6.82 10.09
N GLU A 281 -32.83 -7.00 9.07
CA GLU A 281 -34.04 -6.21 8.82
C GLU A 281 -35.31 -6.89 9.36
N PHE A 282 -35.17 -8.06 9.99
CA PHE A 282 -36.29 -8.80 10.57
C PHE A 282 -37.00 -8.00 11.68
N GLY A 283 -38.33 -8.00 11.66
CA GLY A 283 -39.11 -7.29 12.67
C GLY A 283 -40.60 -7.60 12.65
N GLY A 284 -41.28 -7.15 13.71
CA GLY A 284 -42.72 -7.35 13.93
C GLY A 284 -43.64 -6.35 13.24
N VAL A 285 -43.17 -5.68 12.17
CA VAL A 285 -43.96 -4.70 11.40
C VAL A 285 -44.03 -5.15 9.94
N GLN A 286 -45.22 -5.45 9.44
CA GLN A 286 -45.43 -5.76 8.02
C GLN A 286 -45.01 -4.58 7.14
N GLY A 287 -44.21 -4.85 6.11
CA GLY A 287 -43.66 -3.85 5.20
C GLY A 287 -42.49 -3.03 5.76
N GLY A 288 -42.03 -3.30 6.99
CA GLY A 288 -40.82 -2.69 7.53
C GLY A 288 -39.59 -3.10 6.70
N ASN A 289 -38.77 -2.13 6.28
CA ASN A 289 -37.64 -2.35 5.37
C ASN A 289 -38.03 -3.11 4.08
N ASN A 290 -39.27 -2.91 3.60
CA ASN A 290 -39.87 -3.61 2.48
C ASN A 290 -40.03 -5.14 2.63
N TRP A 291 -39.94 -5.67 3.85
CA TRP A 291 -40.19 -7.07 4.16
C TRP A 291 -41.62 -7.33 4.64
N TYR A 292 -42.21 -8.41 4.15
CA TYR A 292 -43.52 -8.92 4.54
C TYR A 292 -43.39 -10.38 4.94
N TYR A 293 -44.15 -10.79 5.96
CA TYR A 293 -44.08 -12.13 6.54
C TYR A 293 -45.46 -12.77 6.47
N GLY A 294 -45.53 -14.01 6.00
CA GLY A 294 -46.80 -14.65 5.77
C GLY A 294 -46.65 -16.11 5.39
N TYR A 295 -47.67 -16.63 4.74
CA TYR A 295 -47.73 -18.01 4.34
C TYR A 295 -48.54 -18.19 3.06
N TYR A 296 -48.40 -19.36 2.46
CA TYR A 296 -49.25 -19.84 1.38
C TYR A 296 -49.99 -21.08 1.85
N ASP A 297 -51.32 -21.08 1.75
CA ASP A 297 -52.16 -22.24 2.08
C ASP A 297 -52.31 -23.15 0.86
N GLN A 298 -51.37 -24.08 0.72
CA GLN A 298 -51.33 -25.02 -0.40
C GLN A 298 -52.55 -25.93 -0.43
N ARG A 299 -53.10 -26.31 0.73
CA ARG A 299 -54.28 -27.18 0.75
C ARG A 299 -55.49 -26.45 0.17
N ALA A 300 -55.76 -25.23 0.63
CA ALA A 300 -56.87 -24.45 0.11
C ALA A 300 -56.74 -24.22 -1.41
N ASP A 301 -55.52 -23.98 -1.89
CA ASP A 301 -55.27 -23.71 -3.30
C ASP A 301 -55.41 -24.96 -4.20
N VAL A 302 -54.90 -26.11 -3.74
CA VAL A 302 -55.10 -27.40 -4.43
C VAL A 302 -56.59 -27.78 -4.47
N GLU A 303 -57.33 -27.55 -3.38
CA GLU A 303 -58.77 -27.80 -3.32
C GLU A 303 -59.59 -26.84 -4.21
N ALA A 304 -59.07 -25.63 -4.45
CA ALA A 304 -59.61 -24.69 -5.42
C ALA A 304 -59.25 -25.03 -6.89
N GLY A 305 -58.24 -25.89 -7.08
CA GLY A 305 -57.85 -26.46 -8.38
C GLY A 305 -56.71 -25.75 -9.10
N ASP A 306 -55.96 -24.86 -8.43
CA ASP A 306 -54.77 -24.17 -8.98
C ASP A 306 -53.48 -24.91 -8.56
N GLY A 307 -53.30 -25.11 -7.25
CA GLY A 307 -52.26 -25.94 -6.64
C GLY A 307 -50.83 -25.47 -6.91
N THR A 308 -50.67 -24.26 -7.45
CA THR A 308 -49.41 -23.69 -7.93
C THR A 308 -49.26 -22.30 -7.35
N TYR A 309 -48.15 -22.04 -6.65
CA TYR A 309 -47.93 -20.74 -6.05
C TYR A 309 -47.81 -19.61 -7.09
N ALA A 310 -48.66 -18.60 -6.96
CA ALA A 310 -48.57 -17.30 -7.60
C ALA A 310 -48.37 -16.20 -6.54
N ALA A 311 -47.88 -15.03 -6.96
CA ALA A 311 -47.62 -13.93 -6.02
C ALA A 311 -48.88 -13.43 -5.28
N SER A 312 -50.08 -13.67 -5.85
CA SER A 312 -51.37 -13.37 -5.24
C SER A 312 -51.73 -14.26 -4.05
N ASP A 313 -51.09 -15.42 -3.92
CA ASP A 313 -51.48 -16.45 -2.96
C ASP A 313 -50.74 -16.28 -1.62
N PHE A 314 -49.82 -15.32 -1.56
CA PHE A 314 -49.21 -14.87 -0.33
C PHE A 314 -50.25 -14.24 0.60
N ILE A 315 -50.44 -14.87 1.76
CA ILE A 315 -51.30 -14.38 2.83
C ILE A 315 -50.40 -13.77 3.91
N PRO A 316 -50.39 -12.43 4.10
CA PRO A 316 -49.61 -11.82 5.16
C PRO A 316 -50.16 -12.21 6.53
N PHE A 317 -49.27 -12.44 7.49
CA PHE A 317 -49.66 -12.62 8.88
C PHE A 317 -50.32 -11.34 9.42
N ALA A 318 -51.38 -11.50 10.21
CA ALA A 318 -51.98 -10.39 10.94
C ALA A 318 -51.02 -9.93 12.06
N ASP A 319 -50.90 -8.62 12.30
CA ASP A 319 -50.01 -8.06 13.33
C ASP A 319 -50.21 -8.67 14.73
N THR A 320 -51.39 -9.21 15.03
CA THR A 320 -51.71 -9.87 16.30
C THR A 320 -50.97 -11.18 16.55
N VAL A 321 -50.36 -11.78 15.52
CA VAL A 321 -49.66 -13.07 15.63
C VAL A 321 -48.14 -12.89 15.85
N TRP A 322 -47.66 -11.65 15.88
CA TRP A 322 -46.31 -11.34 16.33
C TRP A 322 -46.19 -11.52 17.85
N ASN A 323 -45.31 -12.42 18.29
CA ASN A 323 -45.13 -12.75 19.70
C ASN A 323 -43.94 -12.04 20.38
N GLY A 324 -43.24 -11.16 19.66
CA GLY A 324 -42.06 -10.43 20.14
C GLY A 324 -40.73 -10.97 19.64
N GLY A 325 -40.70 -12.16 19.03
CA GLY A 325 -39.50 -12.75 18.42
C GLY A 325 -39.77 -13.55 17.15
N ALA A 326 -41.02 -13.94 16.91
CA ALA A 326 -41.46 -14.66 15.73
C ALA A 326 -42.86 -14.23 15.29
N TRP A 327 -43.13 -14.41 14.01
CA TRP A 327 -44.47 -14.42 13.44
C TRP A 327 -45.00 -15.86 13.54
N ASP A 328 -45.91 -16.12 14.48
CA ASP A 328 -46.41 -17.46 14.77
C ASP A 328 -47.93 -17.49 14.62
N LEU A 329 -48.43 -18.10 13.53
CA LEU A 329 -49.84 -18.01 13.11
C LEU A 329 -50.82 -18.41 14.23
N VAL A 330 -50.45 -19.43 14.99
CA VAL A 330 -51.11 -19.88 16.21
C VAL A 330 -50.01 -20.05 17.23
N ASP A 331 -50.06 -19.36 18.38
CA ASP A 331 -49.05 -19.54 19.43
C ASP A 331 -49.07 -21.00 19.94
N ASN A 332 -48.21 -21.82 19.37
CA ASN A 332 -48.24 -23.27 19.51
C ASN A 332 -47.71 -23.71 20.86
N ASN A 333 -46.84 -22.90 21.46
CA ASN A 333 -46.33 -23.09 22.82
C ASN A 333 -47.43 -22.91 23.88
N VAL A 334 -48.50 -22.17 23.55
CA VAL A 334 -49.64 -21.95 24.44
C VAL A 334 -50.79 -22.92 24.14
N THR A 335 -51.10 -23.12 22.86
CA THR A 335 -52.30 -23.87 22.45
C THR A 335 -52.05 -25.37 22.25
N GLY A 336 -50.85 -25.76 21.82
CA GLY A 336 -50.47 -27.12 21.48
C GLY A 336 -51.23 -27.71 20.28
N VAL A 337 -51.83 -26.86 19.44
CA VAL A 337 -52.67 -27.26 18.29
C VAL A 337 -52.20 -26.48 17.06
N GLY A 338 -52.07 -27.17 15.93
CA GLY A 338 -51.68 -26.57 14.64
C GLY A 338 -52.69 -25.57 14.06
N PRO A 339 -52.34 -24.93 12.93
CA PRO A 339 -51.13 -25.16 12.10
C PRO A 339 -49.86 -24.48 12.64
N TRP A 340 -48.71 -25.19 12.58
CA TRP A 340 -47.40 -24.74 13.11
C TRP A 340 -46.60 -23.84 12.17
N THR A 341 -47.28 -22.91 11.50
CA THR A 341 -46.63 -22.00 10.56
C THR A 341 -45.98 -20.83 11.29
N GLU A 342 -44.64 -20.84 11.32
CA GLU A 342 -43.84 -19.85 12.03
C GLU A 342 -42.74 -19.25 11.13
N ILE A 343 -42.46 -17.96 11.30
CA ILE A 343 -41.27 -17.31 10.78
C ILE A 343 -40.53 -16.61 11.92
N THR A 344 -39.31 -17.05 12.19
CA THR A 344 -38.40 -16.45 13.18
C THR A 344 -37.44 -15.48 12.49
N CYS A 345 -36.45 -14.92 13.18
CA CYS A 345 -35.43 -14.13 12.49
C CYS A 345 -34.50 -15.01 11.61
N THR A 346 -34.13 -16.21 12.07
CA THR A 346 -33.16 -17.09 11.40
C THR A 346 -33.78 -18.08 10.42
N GLY A 347 -35.09 -18.29 10.43
CA GLY A 347 -35.76 -19.13 9.45
C GLY A 347 -37.25 -19.28 9.73
N GLY A 348 -37.74 -20.50 9.87
CA GLY A 348 -39.16 -20.74 10.09
C GLY A 348 -39.52 -22.21 10.09
N HIS A 349 -40.82 -22.46 10.22
CA HIS A 349 -41.41 -23.78 10.22
C HIS A 349 -42.64 -23.76 9.30
N PRO A 350 -42.72 -24.65 8.28
CA PRO A 350 -43.95 -24.83 7.51
C PRO A 350 -45.05 -25.48 8.39
N ALA A 351 -46.26 -25.67 7.86
CA ALA A 351 -47.23 -26.57 8.52
C ALA A 351 -47.66 -27.67 7.56
N ALA A 352 -47.87 -28.88 8.08
CA ALA A 352 -48.40 -30.00 7.33
C ALA A 352 -49.44 -30.78 8.14
N ASN A 353 -49.90 -31.89 7.57
CA ASN A 353 -51.03 -32.67 8.02
C ASN A 353 -50.72 -33.43 9.34
N GLY A 354 -50.78 -32.72 10.46
CA GLY A 354 -50.42 -33.23 11.78
C GLY A 354 -51.03 -32.43 12.93
N GLN A 355 -51.07 -33.04 14.12
CA GLN A 355 -51.39 -32.33 15.38
C GLN A 355 -52.77 -31.65 15.42
N THR A 356 -53.79 -32.37 14.92
CA THR A 356 -55.22 -32.00 14.94
C THR A 356 -55.67 -30.91 13.96
N ASP A 357 -54.76 -30.39 13.13
CA ASP A 357 -55.03 -29.51 11.99
C ASP A 357 -54.53 -30.19 10.69
N THR A 358 -55.21 -29.96 9.56
CA THR A 358 -54.86 -30.60 8.28
C THR A 358 -54.20 -29.65 7.29
N SER A 359 -54.07 -28.37 7.64
CA SER A 359 -53.56 -27.34 6.73
C SER A 359 -52.14 -27.66 6.28
N VAL A 360 -51.83 -27.32 5.03
CA VAL A 360 -50.48 -27.44 4.48
C VAL A 360 -50.05 -26.04 4.09
N HIS A 361 -49.18 -25.45 4.90
CA HIS A 361 -48.73 -24.08 4.73
C HIS A 361 -47.24 -24.02 4.41
N TRP A 362 -46.89 -23.21 3.42
CA TRP A 362 -45.52 -22.76 3.23
C TRP A 362 -45.31 -21.49 4.03
N ALA A 363 -44.21 -21.41 4.78
CA ALA A 363 -43.83 -20.16 5.44
C ALA A 363 -43.07 -19.28 4.44
N ILE A 364 -43.53 -18.04 4.23
CA ILE A 364 -43.01 -17.14 3.18
C ILE A 364 -42.53 -15.82 3.78
N ARG A 365 -41.29 -15.45 3.45
CA ARG A 365 -40.82 -14.07 3.57
C ARG A 365 -40.80 -13.42 2.19
N ARG A 366 -41.42 -12.26 2.06
CA ARG A 366 -41.49 -11.48 0.83
C ARG A 366 -40.69 -10.20 0.99
N TRP A 367 -39.75 -9.95 0.08
CA TRP A 367 -39.14 -8.64 -0.09
C TRP A 367 -39.76 -7.93 -1.29
N VAL A 368 -40.08 -6.65 -1.14
CA VAL A 368 -40.55 -5.79 -2.24
C VAL A 368 -39.40 -4.90 -2.68
N SER A 369 -39.00 -5.01 -3.95
CA SER A 369 -37.86 -4.27 -4.46
C SER A 369 -38.12 -2.77 -4.49
N GLU A 370 -37.17 -1.98 -4.01
CA GLU A 370 -37.17 -0.52 -4.17
C GLU A 370 -36.24 -0.04 -5.28
N VAL A 371 -35.42 -0.95 -5.82
CA VAL A 371 -34.44 -0.67 -6.87
C VAL A 371 -34.89 -1.27 -8.20
N GLY A 372 -34.33 -0.76 -9.29
CA GLY A 372 -34.45 -1.36 -10.62
C GLY A 372 -33.07 -1.77 -11.12
N GLY A 373 -32.96 -2.96 -11.71
CA GLY A 373 -31.69 -3.50 -12.20
C GLY A 373 -31.52 -4.98 -11.89
N THR A 374 -30.30 -5.49 -12.06
CA THR A 374 -29.96 -6.87 -11.73
C THR A 374 -29.64 -6.97 -10.24
N VAL A 375 -30.31 -7.89 -9.54
CA VAL A 375 -29.99 -8.25 -8.16
C VAL A 375 -29.47 -9.68 -8.11
N GLN A 376 -28.48 -9.90 -7.27
CA GLN A 376 -28.01 -11.21 -6.86
C GLN A 376 -28.68 -11.56 -5.53
N ILE A 377 -29.23 -12.76 -5.45
CA ILE A 377 -29.93 -13.29 -4.29
C ILE A 377 -29.08 -14.44 -3.76
N GLU A 378 -28.45 -14.24 -2.62
CA GLU A 378 -27.66 -15.27 -1.95
C GLU A 378 -28.46 -15.82 -0.78
N SER A 379 -28.63 -17.13 -0.73
CA SER A 379 -29.40 -17.82 0.29
C SER A 379 -28.61 -18.93 0.95
N TYR A 380 -28.77 -19.06 2.27
CA TYR A 380 -28.32 -20.21 3.05
C TYR A 380 -29.55 -20.90 3.62
N LEU A 381 -29.71 -22.19 3.34
CA LEU A 381 -30.84 -23.02 3.76
C LEU A 381 -30.34 -24.24 4.52
N ARG A 382 -30.93 -24.54 5.67
CA ARG A 382 -30.66 -25.77 6.41
C ARG A 382 -31.88 -26.18 7.23
N GLN A 383 -32.32 -27.43 7.10
CA GLN A 383 -33.21 -28.05 8.07
C GLN A 383 -32.45 -28.29 9.39
N GLN A 384 -32.98 -27.79 10.51
CA GLN A 384 -32.32 -27.80 11.81
C GLN A 384 -32.30 -29.20 12.46
N SER A 385 -33.35 -29.98 12.24
CA SER A 385 -33.42 -31.39 12.61
C SER A 385 -32.77 -32.26 11.54
N GLY A 386 -32.38 -33.49 11.87
CA GLY A 386 -32.11 -34.54 10.87
C GLY A 386 -33.25 -35.57 10.77
N ALA A 387 -34.31 -35.37 11.57
CA ALA A 387 -35.54 -36.15 11.55
C ALA A 387 -36.64 -35.36 10.81
N GLY A 388 -37.48 -36.04 10.04
CA GLY A 388 -38.44 -35.44 9.12
C GLY A 388 -38.25 -36.00 7.71
N ASP A 389 -39.01 -35.49 6.74
CA ASP A 389 -38.87 -35.84 5.33
C ASP A 389 -38.04 -34.81 4.52
N GLY A 390 -37.67 -33.70 5.17
CA GLY A 390 -36.82 -32.63 4.64
C GLY A 390 -37.65 -31.43 4.20
N ILE A 391 -37.00 -30.43 3.61
CA ILE A 391 -37.67 -29.20 3.16
C ILE A 391 -37.10 -28.71 1.84
N TYR A 392 -37.93 -28.03 1.05
CA TYR A 392 -37.47 -27.21 -0.06
C TYR A 392 -37.48 -25.74 0.32
N GLY A 393 -36.36 -25.05 0.09
CA GLY A 393 -36.35 -23.61 0.02
C GLY A 393 -36.48 -23.15 -1.42
N ARG A 394 -37.58 -22.47 -1.75
CA ARG A 394 -37.89 -21.93 -3.08
C ARG A 394 -37.85 -20.40 -3.14
N VAL A 395 -37.22 -19.85 -4.18
CA VAL A 395 -37.20 -18.40 -4.41
C VAL A 395 -38.03 -18.08 -5.64
N PHE A 396 -38.95 -17.12 -5.53
CA PHE A 396 -39.81 -16.66 -6.63
C PHE A 396 -39.60 -15.18 -6.92
N HIS A 397 -39.69 -14.78 -8.20
CA HIS A 397 -39.80 -13.39 -8.64
C HIS A 397 -41.17 -13.17 -9.26
N ASN A 398 -41.98 -12.30 -8.64
CA ASN A 398 -43.37 -12.04 -9.05
C ASN A 398 -44.19 -13.34 -9.23
N GLY A 399 -43.98 -14.34 -8.36
CA GLY A 399 -44.65 -15.63 -8.39
C GLY A 399 -44.05 -16.66 -9.37
N LYS A 400 -43.01 -16.31 -10.13
CA LYS A 400 -42.28 -17.26 -10.98
C LYS A 400 -41.06 -17.80 -10.25
N GLU A 401 -40.94 -19.12 -10.14
CA GLU A 401 -39.79 -19.75 -9.47
C GLU A 401 -38.48 -19.41 -10.21
N LEU A 402 -37.51 -18.89 -9.46
CA LEU A 402 -36.13 -18.68 -9.90
C LEU A 402 -35.26 -19.91 -9.64
N GLY A 403 -35.50 -20.58 -8.52
CA GLY A 403 -34.84 -21.83 -8.17
C GLY A 403 -35.24 -22.34 -6.80
N ALA A 404 -34.89 -23.61 -6.54
CA ALA A 404 -35.14 -24.29 -5.29
C ALA A 404 -33.92 -25.10 -4.82
N ARG A 405 -33.83 -25.35 -3.51
CA ARG A 405 -32.86 -26.28 -2.91
C ARG A 405 -33.54 -27.17 -1.88
N PHE A 406 -33.20 -28.45 -1.91
CA PHE A 406 -33.61 -29.42 -0.91
C PHE A 406 -32.63 -29.45 0.26
N SER A 407 -33.13 -29.62 1.48
CA SER A 407 -32.33 -29.84 2.68
C SER A 407 -32.93 -30.93 3.56
N LEU A 408 -32.09 -31.89 3.98
CA LEU A 408 -32.38 -32.91 4.98
C LEU A 408 -31.21 -32.96 5.97
N GLY A 409 -31.17 -32.00 6.88
CA GLY A 409 -30.08 -31.76 7.84
C GLY A 409 -28.80 -31.14 7.28
N ARG A 410 -28.57 -31.19 5.96
CA ARG A 410 -27.42 -30.59 5.28
C ARG A 410 -27.68 -29.14 4.89
N ALA A 411 -26.69 -28.27 5.14
CA ALA A 411 -26.73 -26.89 4.67
C ALA A 411 -26.60 -26.82 3.14
N ALA A 412 -27.36 -25.92 2.53
CA ALA A 412 -27.29 -25.58 1.12
C ALA A 412 -27.17 -24.05 0.99
N ARG A 413 -25.99 -23.57 0.57
CA ARG A 413 -25.81 -22.20 0.09
C ARG A 413 -26.01 -22.17 -1.42
N PHE A 414 -26.74 -21.18 -1.91
CA PHE A 414 -26.98 -21.02 -3.35
C PHE A 414 -27.19 -19.55 -3.72
N ILE A 415 -26.81 -19.22 -4.94
CA ILE A 415 -26.91 -17.88 -5.51
C ILE A 415 -27.81 -17.94 -6.73
N LEU A 416 -28.72 -16.97 -6.83
CA LEU A 416 -29.60 -16.74 -7.97
C LEU A 416 -29.44 -15.29 -8.43
N GLU A 417 -29.78 -15.02 -9.69
CA GLU A 417 -29.86 -13.65 -10.20
C GLU A 417 -31.26 -13.37 -10.75
N ALA A 418 -31.74 -12.15 -10.53
CA ALA A 418 -33.00 -11.67 -11.07
C ALA A 418 -32.84 -10.24 -11.58
N THR A 419 -33.58 -9.86 -12.62
CA THR A 419 -33.71 -8.46 -13.02
C THR A 419 -35.04 -7.94 -12.49
N VAL A 420 -34.99 -6.98 -11.57
CA VAL A 420 -36.14 -6.44 -10.85
C VAL A 420 -36.44 -5.00 -11.27
N ALA A 421 -37.69 -4.60 -11.11
CA ALA A 421 -38.12 -3.20 -11.09
C ALA A 421 -38.63 -2.83 -9.69
N ALA A 422 -38.63 -1.53 -9.37
CA ALA A 422 -39.22 -1.05 -8.13
C ALA A 422 -40.71 -1.48 -8.06
N GLY A 423 -41.07 -2.15 -6.96
CA GLY A 423 -42.38 -2.76 -6.72
C GLY A 423 -42.46 -4.26 -7.02
N ASP A 424 -41.46 -4.86 -7.67
CA ASP A 424 -41.41 -6.32 -7.87
C ASP A 424 -41.24 -7.06 -6.54
N THR A 425 -41.77 -8.27 -6.44
CA THR A 425 -41.65 -9.11 -5.25
C THR A 425 -40.63 -10.24 -5.44
N ILE A 426 -39.81 -10.47 -4.42
CA ILE A 426 -39.00 -11.68 -4.27
C ILE A 426 -39.51 -12.44 -3.05
N ASP A 427 -39.99 -13.68 -3.26
CA ASP A 427 -40.56 -14.51 -2.20
C ASP A 427 -39.61 -15.67 -1.89
N PHE A 428 -39.29 -15.83 -0.61
CA PHE A 428 -38.50 -16.93 -0.05
C PHE A 428 -39.47 -17.85 0.72
N ALA A 429 -39.81 -18.98 0.10
CA ALA A 429 -40.86 -19.89 0.58
C ALA A 429 -40.29 -21.22 1.07
N ILE A 430 -40.50 -21.52 2.36
CA ILE A 430 -40.20 -22.83 2.98
C ILE A 430 -41.37 -23.75 2.62
N ASP A 431 -41.13 -24.62 1.65
CA ASP A 431 -42.07 -25.61 1.17
C ASP A 431 -42.06 -26.83 2.10
N ALA A 432 -43.26 -27.21 2.54
CA ALA A 432 -43.50 -28.35 3.42
C ALA A 432 -43.24 -29.71 2.73
N ASP A 433 -43.21 -29.79 1.40
CA ASP A 433 -43.09 -31.04 0.65
C ASP A 433 -41.62 -31.46 0.41
N GLY A 434 -40.93 -31.90 1.46
CA GLY A 434 -39.51 -32.26 1.44
C GLY A 434 -39.13 -33.34 0.43
N ALA A 435 -39.70 -34.54 0.54
CA ALA A 435 -39.32 -35.67 -0.30
C ALA A 435 -40.10 -35.77 -1.63
N GLY A 436 -40.87 -34.74 -2.00
CA GLY A 436 -41.82 -34.82 -3.13
C GLY A 436 -42.97 -35.79 -2.84
N ASN A 437 -43.38 -35.88 -1.58
CA ASN A 437 -44.47 -36.71 -1.09
C ASN A 437 -45.79 -36.36 -1.78
N LEU A 438 -45.97 -35.09 -2.20
CA LEU A 438 -47.10 -34.67 -3.02
C LEU A 438 -47.26 -35.53 -4.28
N ALA A 439 -46.17 -35.92 -4.93
CA ALA A 439 -46.19 -36.71 -6.16
C ALA A 439 -46.53 -38.20 -5.94
N VAL A 440 -46.34 -38.72 -4.73
CA VAL A 440 -46.47 -40.15 -4.41
C VAL A 440 -47.75 -40.47 -3.62
N GLY A 441 -48.18 -39.55 -2.75
CA GLY A 441 -49.28 -39.78 -1.80
C GLY A 441 -50.26 -38.61 -1.59
N GLY A 442 -49.99 -37.45 -2.18
CA GLY A 442 -50.81 -36.24 -2.04
C GLY A 442 -50.61 -35.51 -0.71
N LEU A 443 -51.35 -34.41 -0.49
CA LEU A 443 -51.18 -33.49 0.65
C LEU A 443 -51.30 -34.15 2.03
N ASP A 444 -52.03 -35.27 2.14
CA ASP A 444 -52.22 -35.96 3.42
C ASP A 444 -50.99 -36.74 3.89
N THR A 445 -49.97 -36.87 3.03
CA THR A 445 -48.73 -37.63 3.30
C THR A 445 -47.52 -36.76 3.63
N ILE A 446 -47.68 -35.44 3.63
CA ILE A 446 -46.64 -34.49 4.03
C ILE A 446 -46.54 -34.49 5.56
N ASP A 447 -45.36 -34.74 6.11
CA ASP A 447 -45.08 -34.76 7.56
C ASP A 447 -43.93 -33.82 7.90
N ASP A 448 -44.25 -32.67 8.48
CA ASP A 448 -43.30 -31.59 8.74
C ASP A 448 -43.07 -31.30 10.23
N GLY A 449 -43.55 -32.16 11.12
CA GLY A 449 -43.55 -31.91 12.58
C GLY A 449 -42.16 -31.80 13.23
N SER A 450 -41.08 -31.88 12.45
CA SER A 450 -39.68 -31.68 12.89
C SER A 450 -38.87 -30.83 11.90
N ASP A 451 -39.51 -30.15 10.95
CA ASP A 451 -38.87 -29.51 9.80
C ASP A 451 -38.61 -28.01 9.99
N GLY A 452 -38.33 -27.64 11.23
CA GLY A 452 -37.76 -26.34 11.56
C GLY A 452 -36.52 -26.05 10.71
N THR A 453 -36.47 -24.86 10.13
CA THR A 453 -35.51 -24.49 9.11
C THR A 453 -34.78 -23.22 9.51
N THR A 454 -33.50 -23.15 9.18
CA THR A 454 -32.71 -21.91 9.10
C THR A 454 -32.69 -21.49 7.63
N TRP A 455 -33.23 -20.32 7.29
CA TRP A 455 -33.15 -19.78 5.94
C TRP A 455 -33.05 -18.26 5.89
N LEU A 456 -31.97 -17.83 5.26
CA LEU A 456 -31.47 -16.48 5.33
C LEU A 456 -31.03 -16.08 3.95
N ALA A 457 -31.36 -14.84 3.62
CA ALA A 457 -31.22 -14.31 2.30
C ALA A 457 -30.68 -12.89 2.35
N THR A 458 -29.67 -12.63 1.54
CA THR A 458 -29.16 -11.30 1.26
C THR A 458 -29.42 -11.00 -0.20
N VAL A 459 -29.99 -9.83 -0.48
CA VAL A 459 -30.22 -9.34 -1.84
C VAL A 459 -29.24 -8.20 -2.11
N THR A 460 -28.41 -8.38 -3.12
CA THR A 460 -27.37 -7.44 -3.52
C THR A 460 -27.69 -6.88 -4.89
N HIS A 461 -27.85 -5.56 -4.99
CA HIS A 461 -27.99 -4.89 -6.26
C HIS A 461 -26.65 -4.81 -6.98
N LEU A 462 -26.58 -5.39 -8.18
CA LEU A 462 -25.41 -5.42 -9.04
C LEU A 462 -25.49 -4.30 -10.06
N GLN A 463 -24.71 -3.24 -9.87
CA GLN A 463 -24.66 -2.12 -10.82
C GLN A 463 -23.35 -2.13 -11.62
N THR A 464 -23.46 -1.72 -12.89
CA THR A 464 -22.31 -1.55 -13.81
C THR A 464 -22.00 -0.09 -14.11
N SER A 465 -22.90 0.84 -13.75
CA SER A 465 -22.72 2.30 -13.88
C SER A 465 -23.80 3.06 -13.09
N VAL A 466 -23.55 4.31 -12.72
CA VAL A 466 -24.59 5.27 -12.32
C VAL A 466 -25.01 6.11 -13.52
N ALA A 467 -26.31 6.42 -13.65
CA ALA A 467 -26.80 7.25 -14.75
C ALA A 467 -26.42 8.73 -14.54
N CYS A 468 -25.86 9.34 -15.57
CA CYS A 468 -25.39 10.72 -15.49
C CYS A 468 -26.49 11.76 -15.66
N PRO A 469 -26.35 12.95 -15.03
CA PRO A 469 -27.23 14.06 -15.32
C PRO A 469 -27.18 14.36 -16.82
N SER A 470 -28.28 14.09 -17.52
CA SER A 470 -28.37 14.31 -18.97
C SER A 470 -28.48 15.79 -19.35
N ASP A 471 -28.57 16.66 -18.34
CA ASP A 471 -28.89 18.08 -18.45
C ASP A 471 -27.78 18.99 -17.91
N PHE A 472 -26.57 18.46 -17.71
CA PHE A 472 -25.42 19.28 -17.33
C PHE A 472 -25.17 20.38 -18.38
N ALA A 473 -25.08 21.62 -17.90
CA ALA A 473 -24.89 22.80 -18.73
C ALA A 473 -23.94 23.81 -18.09
N ALA A 474 -23.25 24.57 -18.93
CA ALA A 474 -22.38 25.69 -18.56
C ALA A 474 -22.74 26.96 -19.36
N CYS A 475 -22.67 28.14 -18.74
CA CYS A 475 -22.90 29.42 -19.41
C CYS A 475 -22.07 30.56 -18.77
N VAL A 476 -21.82 31.66 -19.51
CA VAL A 476 -21.10 32.85 -19.00
C VAL A 476 -22.06 33.93 -18.52
N CYS A 477 -21.71 34.64 -17.46
CA CYS A 477 -22.49 35.76 -16.94
C CYS A 477 -22.49 37.03 -17.80
N GLY A 478 -21.45 37.28 -18.62
CA GLY A 478 -21.30 38.54 -19.39
C GLY A 478 -21.11 38.41 -20.90
N GLY A 479 -21.58 37.33 -21.54
CA GLY A 479 -21.48 37.12 -22.99
C GLY A 479 -22.64 37.69 -23.83
N LEU A 480 -22.56 37.51 -25.16
CA LEU A 480 -23.64 37.86 -26.13
C LEU A 480 -24.94 37.05 -25.91
N THR A 481 -24.84 35.91 -25.22
CA THR A 481 -25.95 35.12 -24.65
C THR A 481 -25.63 34.84 -23.18
N PRO A 482 -25.99 35.74 -22.26
CA PRO A 482 -25.70 35.58 -20.84
C PRO A 482 -26.56 34.50 -20.20
N CYS A 483 -26.08 33.89 -19.13
CA CYS A 483 -26.88 33.01 -18.28
C CYS A 483 -28.21 33.67 -17.90
N ALA A 484 -29.30 32.90 -17.88
CA ALA A 484 -30.64 33.40 -17.56
C ALA A 484 -30.73 34.05 -16.17
N SER A 485 -29.87 33.67 -15.23
CA SER A 485 -29.78 34.26 -13.88
C SER A 485 -28.39 34.04 -13.25
N CYS A 486 -27.54 35.08 -13.31
CA CYS A 486 -26.32 35.12 -12.50
C CYS A 486 -26.59 35.78 -11.13
N PRO A 487 -25.91 35.32 -10.07
CA PRO A 487 -25.93 36.00 -8.78
C PRO A 487 -25.58 37.49 -8.89
N ALA A 488 -26.16 38.32 -8.02
CA ALA A 488 -25.86 39.74 -7.99
C ALA A 488 -24.39 39.96 -7.57
N GLY A 489 -23.62 40.66 -8.41
CA GLY A 489 -22.19 40.91 -8.20
C GLY A 489 -21.25 39.99 -9.00
N SER A 490 -21.78 39.04 -9.79
CA SER A 490 -20.96 38.22 -10.69
C SER A 490 -20.27 39.06 -11.76
N ALA A 491 -18.99 38.75 -12.01
CA ALA A 491 -18.21 39.35 -13.08
C ALA A 491 -18.65 38.83 -14.45
N ALA A 492 -18.34 39.58 -15.49
CA ALA A 492 -18.75 39.26 -16.85
C ALA A 492 -18.08 37.99 -17.42
N ASN A 493 -16.99 37.51 -16.81
CA ASN A 493 -16.31 36.27 -17.15
C ASN A 493 -16.52 35.12 -16.15
N ASP A 494 -17.51 35.25 -15.25
CA ASP A 494 -17.89 34.12 -14.39
C ASP A 494 -18.66 33.08 -15.20
N VAL A 495 -18.37 31.80 -14.95
CA VAL A 495 -19.06 30.65 -15.56
C VAL A 495 -19.96 29.99 -14.53
N LYS A 496 -21.23 29.80 -14.89
CA LYS A 496 -22.23 29.09 -14.09
C LYS A 496 -22.44 27.69 -14.64
N PHE A 497 -22.43 26.70 -13.75
CA PHE A 497 -22.76 25.31 -14.03
C PHE A 497 -24.10 24.92 -13.40
N THR A 498 -24.91 24.11 -14.09
CA THR A 498 -26.22 23.62 -13.61
C THR A 498 -26.48 22.18 -14.02
N TRP A 499 -27.15 21.41 -13.16
CA TRP A 499 -27.60 20.03 -13.41
C TRP A 499 -28.81 19.69 -12.52
N THR A 500 -29.53 18.62 -12.83
CA THR A 500 -30.62 18.10 -11.97
C THR A 500 -30.19 16.86 -11.17
N ASN A 501 -31.07 16.44 -10.26
CA ASN A 501 -30.97 15.18 -9.52
C ASN A 501 -29.79 15.07 -8.53
N ALA A 502 -29.37 16.17 -7.91
CA ALA A 502 -28.26 16.22 -6.97
C ALA A 502 -28.40 15.32 -5.72
N ALA A 503 -29.63 14.91 -5.38
CA ALA A 503 -29.89 14.00 -4.26
C ALA A 503 -29.54 12.53 -4.56
N ALA A 504 -29.28 12.19 -5.82
CA ALA A 504 -28.92 10.83 -6.24
C ALA A 504 -27.39 10.58 -6.23
N TYR A 505 -26.58 11.58 -5.86
CA TYR A 505 -25.13 11.53 -5.90
C TYR A 505 -24.54 11.92 -4.55
N ASP A 506 -23.55 11.17 -4.09
CA ASP A 506 -22.81 11.42 -2.86
C ASP A 506 -21.81 12.57 -3.04
N ALA A 507 -21.26 12.70 -4.23
CA ALA A 507 -20.32 13.77 -4.58
C ALA A 507 -20.43 14.15 -6.06
N VAL A 508 -20.03 15.39 -6.38
CA VAL A 508 -19.94 15.90 -7.75
C VAL A 508 -18.61 16.63 -7.89
N ALA A 509 -17.97 16.51 -9.05
CA ALA A 509 -16.76 17.23 -9.42
C ALA A 509 -16.89 17.77 -10.85
N ILE A 510 -16.36 18.97 -11.09
CA ILE A 510 -16.36 19.62 -12.40
C ILE A 510 -14.93 19.69 -12.87
N TYR A 511 -14.68 19.18 -14.08
CA TYR A 511 -13.37 19.22 -14.71
C TYR A 511 -13.42 20.06 -15.97
N GLU A 512 -12.36 20.83 -16.19
CA GLU A 512 -12.03 21.40 -17.47
C GLU A 512 -11.23 20.38 -18.28
N LEU A 513 -11.55 20.29 -19.58
CA LEU A 513 -10.89 19.43 -20.53
C LEU A 513 -10.01 20.26 -21.46
N ASP A 514 -8.72 19.93 -21.50
CA ASP A 514 -7.85 20.33 -22.59
C ASP A 514 -8.03 19.37 -23.75
N THR A 515 -8.83 19.78 -24.73
CA THR A 515 -9.12 19.00 -25.93
C THR A 515 -8.01 19.04 -26.98
N THR A 516 -6.90 19.73 -26.71
CA THR A 516 -5.78 19.82 -27.65
C THR A 516 -4.81 18.62 -27.56
N VAL A 517 -4.94 17.81 -26.52
CA VAL A 517 -4.18 16.57 -26.28
C VAL A 517 -5.09 15.34 -26.30
N ASP A 518 -4.54 14.16 -26.62
CA ASP A 518 -5.28 12.88 -26.72
C ASP A 518 -4.59 11.79 -25.89
N PRO A 519 -5.24 11.25 -24.82
CA PRO A 519 -6.57 11.63 -24.35
C PRO A 519 -6.61 13.06 -23.76
N PRO A 520 -7.77 13.75 -23.78
CA PRO A 520 -7.91 15.10 -23.23
C PRO A 520 -7.43 15.18 -21.79
N ALA A 521 -6.50 16.10 -21.50
CA ALA A 521 -6.03 16.31 -20.14
C ALA A 521 -7.14 16.97 -19.30
N ARG A 522 -7.19 16.62 -18.02
CA ARG A 522 -8.30 16.98 -17.13
C ARG A 522 -7.79 17.81 -15.97
N THR A 523 -8.45 18.94 -15.70
CA THR A 523 -8.14 19.80 -14.56
C THR A 523 -9.39 19.96 -13.70
N LEU A 524 -9.32 19.60 -12.43
CA LEU A 524 -10.41 19.80 -11.48
C LEU A 524 -10.60 21.31 -11.23
N VAL A 525 -11.77 21.85 -11.55
CA VAL A 525 -12.10 23.29 -11.39
C VAL A 525 -13.16 23.56 -10.34
N GLY A 526 -13.87 22.52 -9.86
CA GLY A 526 -14.86 22.70 -8.81
C GLY A 526 -15.29 21.40 -8.14
N LYS A 527 -15.55 21.47 -6.82
CA LYS A 527 -16.19 20.42 -6.02
C LYS A 527 -17.41 21.02 -5.31
N PRO A 528 -18.60 21.01 -5.95
CA PRO A 528 -19.82 21.50 -5.34
C PRO A 528 -20.16 20.71 -4.06
N PRO A 529 -20.77 21.35 -3.04
CA PRO A 529 -21.28 20.63 -1.87
C PRO A 529 -22.31 19.56 -2.24
N ALA A 530 -22.39 18.48 -1.47
CA ALA A 530 -23.39 17.43 -1.66
C ALA A 530 -24.81 18.01 -1.71
N GLY A 531 -25.61 17.57 -2.69
CA GLY A 531 -26.97 18.09 -2.94
C GLY A 531 -27.04 19.44 -3.67
N ALA A 532 -25.91 20.07 -4.04
CA ALA A 532 -25.91 21.27 -4.88
C ALA A 532 -26.39 20.94 -6.30
N THR A 533 -27.15 21.84 -6.92
CA THR A 533 -27.63 21.75 -8.32
C THR A 533 -27.04 22.82 -9.22
N GLU A 534 -26.22 23.70 -8.65
CA GLU A 534 -25.50 24.75 -9.34
C GLU A 534 -24.14 25.03 -8.70
N PHE A 535 -23.19 25.51 -9.49
CA PHE A 535 -21.85 25.92 -9.04
C PHE A 535 -21.36 27.11 -9.88
N MET A 536 -20.59 28.00 -9.26
CA MET A 536 -20.01 29.18 -9.92
C MET A 536 -18.49 29.07 -9.92
N LEU A 537 -17.89 29.25 -11.10
CA LEU A 537 -16.46 29.42 -11.27
C LEU A 537 -16.18 30.88 -11.66
N ALA A 538 -15.45 31.59 -10.82
CA ALA A 538 -15.18 33.01 -11.00
C ALA A 538 -13.92 33.25 -11.84
N PHE A 539 -13.90 34.37 -12.56
CA PHE A 539 -12.72 34.85 -13.30
C PHE A 539 -12.11 33.87 -14.31
N VAL A 540 -12.94 33.22 -15.13
CA VAL A 540 -12.44 32.32 -16.20
C VAL A 540 -11.71 33.16 -17.26
N GLU A 541 -10.56 32.67 -17.74
CA GLU A 541 -9.78 33.33 -18.77
C GLU A 541 -10.58 33.45 -20.08
N SER A 542 -10.23 34.41 -20.94
CA SER A 542 -10.89 34.54 -22.24
C SER A 542 -10.48 33.40 -23.15
N GLY A 543 -11.44 32.71 -23.75
CA GLY A 543 -11.16 31.51 -24.52
C GLY A 543 -12.38 30.63 -24.69
N THR A 544 -12.21 29.51 -25.39
CA THR A 544 -13.22 28.45 -25.44
C THR A 544 -12.80 27.35 -24.48
N HIS A 545 -13.66 27.09 -23.49
CA HIS A 545 -13.42 26.11 -22.44
C HIS A 545 -14.44 24.98 -22.56
N THR A 546 -13.98 23.75 -22.35
CA THR A 546 -14.84 22.56 -22.39
C THR A 546 -14.85 21.93 -21.02
N TYR A 547 -16.04 21.74 -20.45
CA TYR A 547 -16.21 21.21 -19.11
C TYR A 547 -17.00 19.91 -19.11
N VAL A 548 -16.75 19.08 -18.11
CA VAL A 548 -17.51 17.86 -17.82
C VAL A 548 -17.85 17.82 -16.35
N LEU A 549 -19.00 17.27 -16.04
CA LEU A 549 -19.40 16.97 -14.68
C LEU A 549 -19.22 15.47 -14.45
N GLU A 550 -18.53 15.14 -13.38
CA GLU A 550 -18.51 13.81 -12.83
C GLU A 550 -19.39 13.76 -11.60
N ALA A 551 -20.33 12.82 -11.60
CA ALA A 551 -21.21 12.59 -10.46
C ALA A 551 -20.91 11.20 -9.91
N VAL A 552 -20.72 11.11 -8.60
CA VAL A 552 -20.38 9.89 -7.89
C VAL A 552 -21.54 9.48 -7.02
N ALA A 553 -22.02 8.25 -7.15
CA ALA A 553 -22.90 7.59 -6.19
C ALA A 553 -22.30 6.24 -5.82
N GLY A 554 -21.92 6.06 -4.57
CA GLY A 554 -21.08 4.96 -4.14
C GLY A 554 -19.73 4.99 -4.85
N TRP A 555 -19.38 3.90 -5.52
CA TRP A 555 -18.09 3.70 -6.21
C TRP A 555 -18.11 4.14 -7.68
N PHE A 556 -19.24 4.64 -8.17
CA PHE A 556 -19.44 4.93 -9.59
C PHE A 556 -19.45 6.41 -9.85
N GLY A 557 -18.41 6.87 -10.52
CA GLY A 557 -18.46 8.09 -11.31
C GLY A 557 -19.20 7.83 -12.61
N CYS A 558 -20.10 8.71 -12.98
CA CYS A 558 -20.48 8.88 -14.37
C CYS A 558 -19.92 10.21 -14.84
N GLN A 559 -19.63 10.33 -16.14
CA GLN A 559 -19.23 11.58 -16.76
C GLN A 559 -20.32 12.05 -17.73
N THR A 560 -20.74 13.30 -17.61
CA THR A 560 -21.75 13.87 -18.50
C THR A 560 -21.18 14.12 -19.89
N ALA A 561 -22.06 14.40 -20.86
CA ALA A 561 -21.62 15.03 -22.10
C ALA A 561 -20.91 16.36 -21.80
N ALA A 562 -19.92 16.71 -22.61
CA ALA A 562 -19.15 17.92 -22.42
C ALA A 562 -19.98 19.18 -22.72
N ALA A 563 -19.85 20.18 -21.86
CA ALA A 563 -20.43 21.50 -22.02
C ALA A 563 -19.34 22.51 -22.41
N THR A 564 -19.43 23.07 -23.61
CA THR A 564 -18.47 24.06 -24.11
C THR A 564 -19.01 25.47 -23.95
N VAL A 565 -18.16 26.39 -23.49
CA VAL A 565 -18.50 27.79 -23.29
C VAL A 565 -17.38 28.70 -23.83
N THR A 566 -17.75 29.81 -24.46
CA THR A 566 -16.80 30.82 -24.94
C THR A 566 -16.88 32.06 -24.06
N VAL A 567 -15.79 32.34 -23.36
CA VAL A 567 -15.62 33.55 -22.55
C VAL A 567 -15.10 34.67 -23.45
N PRO A 568 -15.78 35.81 -23.56
CA PRO A 568 -15.39 36.88 -24.48
C PRO A 568 -14.07 37.52 -24.07
N GLU A 569 -13.22 37.81 -25.05
CA GLU A 569 -12.03 38.64 -24.88
C GLU A 569 -12.47 40.07 -24.52
N MET A 570 -12.16 40.53 -23.31
CA MET A 570 -12.47 41.88 -22.85
C MET A 570 -11.17 42.60 -22.52
N THR A 571 -10.64 43.36 -23.48
CA THR A 571 -9.38 44.10 -23.32
C THR A 571 -9.63 45.57 -22.94
N PHE A 572 -8.98 46.01 -21.87
CA PHE A 572 -8.61 47.41 -21.63
C PHE A 572 -7.07 47.48 -21.76
N GLU A 573 -6.53 48.53 -22.41
CA GLU A 573 -5.07 48.65 -22.61
C GLU A 573 -4.35 48.90 -21.29
N CYS A 574 -3.37 48.04 -20.99
CA CYS A 574 -2.50 48.17 -19.82
C CYS A 574 -1.45 49.27 -20.05
N PRO A 575 -0.89 49.85 -18.98
CA PRO A 575 0.12 50.89 -19.12
C PRO A 575 1.45 50.28 -19.56
N ASP A 576 2.07 50.86 -20.60
CA ASP A 576 3.35 50.42 -21.18
C ASP A 576 4.59 50.75 -20.31
N ASP A 577 4.39 51.02 -19.01
CA ASP A 577 5.38 51.61 -18.11
C ASP A 577 5.91 50.64 -17.02
N PHE A 578 5.51 49.36 -17.08
CA PHE A 578 6.01 48.33 -16.17
C PHE A 578 7.50 48.05 -16.42
N ALA A 579 8.30 48.15 -15.37
CA ALA A 579 9.73 47.86 -15.41
C ALA A 579 10.17 47.06 -14.18
N ALA A 580 11.21 46.24 -14.37
CA ALA A 580 11.82 45.42 -13.33
C ALA A 580 13.35 45.43 -13.45
N CYS A 581 14.06 45.36 -12.33
CA CYS A 581 15.52 45.27 -12.27
C CYS A 581 15.98 44.54 -11.00
N ALA A 582 17.18 43.94 -11.03
CA ALA A 582 17.80 43.31 -9.86
C ALA A 582 18.61 44.34 -9.03
N CYS A 583 18.62 44.18 -7.70
CA CYS A 583 19.35 45.07 -6.80
C CYS A 583 20.87 44.86 -6.83
N GLY A 584 21.36 43.68 -7.23
CA GLY A 584 22.76 43.35 -7.48
C GLY A 584 23.04 42.94 -8.93
N GLY A 585 24.32 42.94 -9.34
CA GLY A 585 24.77 42.52 -10.69
C GLY A 585 25.59 43.59 -11.44
N LEU A 586 25.93 43.31 -12.71
CA LEU A 586 26.75 44.22 -13.56
C LEU A 586 26.01 45.52 -13.98
N THR A 587 24.69 45.54 -13.83
CA THR A 587 23.77 46.68 -14.09
C THR A 587 22.65 46.71 -13.04
N PRO A 588 22.94 47.16 -11.81
CA PRO A 588 21.95 47.16 -10.72
C PRO A 588 20.90 48.26 -10.90
N CYS A 589 19.76 48.11 -10.23
CA CYS A 589 18.73 49.15 -10.15
C CYS A 589 19.32 50.51 -9.73
N ALA A 590 18.79 51.59 -10.32
CA ALA A 590 19.23 52.96 -9.99
C ALA A 590 19.04 53.34 -8.51
N SER A 591 18.06 52.73 -7.82
CA SER A 591 17.83 52.88 -6.38
C SER A 591 17.03 51.71 -5.78
N CYS A 592 17.70 50.85 -5.01
CA CYS A 592 17.03 49.85 -4.17
C CYS A 592 16.78 50.37 -2.74
N PRO A 593 15.74 49.88 -2.05
CA PRO A 593 15.52 50.16 -0.64
C PRO A 593 16.76 49.82 0.22
N ALA A 594 16.97 50.57 1.30
CA ALA A 594 18.08 50.33 2.21
C ALA A 594 17.88 48.97 2.93
N GLY A 595 18.86 48.07 2.81
CA GLY A 595 18.80 46.71 3.38
C GLY A 595 18.43 45.61 2.39
N SER A 596 18.20 45.92 1.10
CA SER A 596 17.93 44.91 0.06
C SER A 596 19.14 44.02 -0.21
N ALA A 597 18.89 42.72 -0.40
CA ALA A 597 19.88 41.72 -0.80
C ALA A 597 20.21 41.84 -2.30
N ALA A 598 21.33 41.24 -2.71
CA ALA A 598 21.82 41.34 -4.10
C ALA A 598 20.89 40.62 -5.11
N ASN A 599 20.11 39.65 -4.67
CA ASN A 599 19.13 38.91 -5.46
C ASN A 599 17.68 39.40 -5.27
N ASP A 600 17.48 40.56 -4.65
CA ASP A 600 16.15 41.17 -4.62
C ASP A 600 15.83 41.77 -6.01
N VAL A 601 14.58 41.61 -6.46
CA VAL A 601 14.07 42.20 -7.70
C VAL A 601 13.10 43.32 -7.37
N LYS A 602 13.38 44.51 -7.90
CA LYS A 602 12.53 45.70 -7.76
C LYS A 602 11.65 45.87 -8.99
N PHE A 603 10.36 46.08 -8.77
CA PHE A 603 9.35 46.37 -9.78
C PHE A 603 8.84 47.81 -9.64
N THR A 604 8.56 48.51 -10.75
CA THR A 604 8.04 49.89 -10.78
C THR A 604 7.03 50.11 -11.90
N TRP A 605 6.01 50.95 -11.64
CA TRP A 605 4.99 51.42 -12.60
C TRP A 605 4.44 52.79 -12.16
N THR A 606 3.92 53.61 -13.10
CA THR A 606 3.60 55.03 -12.80
C THR A 606 2.11 55.31 -12.52
N ASN A 607 1.19 54.41 -12.89
CA ASN A 607 -0.25 54.69 -12.85
C ASN A 607 -1.05 53.96 -11.73
N ALA A 608 -0.43 53.75 -10.57
CA ALA A 608 -0.98 52.94 -9.48
C ALA A 608 -2.33 53.39 -8.91
N ALA A 609 -2.64 54.69 -8.97
CA ALA A 609 -3.88 55.25 -8.41
C ALA A 609 -5.13 54.95 -9.26
N ALA A 610 -4.96 54.37 -10.46
CA ALA A 610 -6.04 54.06 -11.38
C ALA A 610 -6.52 52.60 -11.31
N TYR A 611 -5.89 51.74 -10.50
CA TYR A 611 -6.20 50.31 -10.42
C TYR A 611 -6.71 49.93 -9.03
N ASP A 612 -7.70 49.04 -8.98
CA ASP A 612 -8.24 48.49 -7.75
C ASP A 612 -7.30 47.43 -7.15
N ALA A 613 -6.57 46.70 -7.99
CA ALA A 613 -5.57 45.73 -7.59
C ALA A 613 -4.47 45.55 -8.66
N VAL A 614 -3.27 45.14 -8.23
CA VAL A 614 -2.14 44.79 -9.10
C VAL A 614 -1.55 43.46 -8.59
N ALA A 615 -1.17 42.59 -9.52
CA ALA A 615 -0.50 41.32 -9.24
C ALA A 615 0.68 41.15 -10.20
N ILE A 616 1.81 40.66 -9.69
CA ILE A 616 3.02 40.41 -10.46
C ILE A 616 3.20 38.91 -10.56
N TYR A 617 3.32 38.39 -11.78
CA TYR A 617 3.55 36.98 -12.07
C TYR A 617 4.92 36.78 -12.67
N GLU A 618 5.59 35.70 -12.28
CA GLU A 618 6.71 35.12 -12.98
C GLU A 618 6.20 34.12 -14.02
N LEU A 619 6.81 34.11 -15.21
CA LEU A 619 6.47 33.27 -16.34
C LEU A 619 7.57 32.23 -16.55
N ASP A 620 7.18 30.95 -16.53
CA ASP A 620 7.99 29.87 -17.07
C ASP A 620 7.73 29.78 -18.58
N THR A 621 8.65 30.37 -19.35
CA THR A 621 8.57 30.38 -20.81
C THR A 621 9.04 29.08 -21.46
N THR A 622 9.42 28.07 -20.68
CA THR A 622 9.87 26.77 -21.21
C THR A 622 8.72 25.83 -21.54
N VAL A 623 7.52 26.14 -21.05
CA VAL A 623 6.27 25.43 -21.33
C VAL A 623 5.34 26.33 -22.17
N ASP A 624 4.48 25.72 -22.99
CA ASP A 624 3.53 26.41 -23.87
C ASP A 624 2.10 25.93 -23.59
N PRO A 625 1.20 26.79 -23.08
CA PRO A 625 1.42 28.21 -22.78
C PRO A 625 2.34 28.43 -21.56
N PRO A 626 3.02 29.58 -21.45
CA PRO A 626 3.90 29.86 -20.32
C PRO A 626 3.18 29.73 -18.98
N ALA A 627 3.70 28.89 -18.07
CA ALA A 627 3.12 28.72 -16.74
C ALA A 627 3.37 29.97 -15.89
N ARG A 628 2.40 30.32 -15.04
CA ARG A 628 2.37 31.59 -14.31
C ARG A 628 2.44 31.33 -12.80
N THR A 629 3.39 31.97 -12.13
CA THR A 629 3.54 31.90 -10.67
C THR A 629 3.34 33.29 -10.08
N LEU A 630 2.37 33.46 -9.17
CA LEU A 630 2.14 34.74 -8.49
C LEU A 630 3.32 35.03 -7.54
N VAL A 631 4.03 36.14 -7.75
CA VAL A 631 5.21 36.51 -6.93
C VAL A 631 5.00 37.78 -6.10
N GLY A 632 3.93 38.55 -6.35
CA GLY A 632 3.65 39.72 -5.52
C GLY A 632 2.27 40.32 -5.73
N GLU A 633 1.67 40.78 -4.63
CA GLU A 633 0.41 41.54 -4.60
C GLU A 633 0.64 42.89 -3.88
N PRO A 634 1.08 43.93 -4.60
CA PRO A 634 1.32 45.25 -4.02
C PRO A 634 0.02 45.84 -3.46
N ALA A 635 0.12 46.58 -2.35
CA ALA A 635 -1.04 47.27 -1.78
C ALA A 635 -1.66 48.25 -2.81
N PRO A 636 -3.00 48.45 -2.80
CA PRO A 636 -3.65 49.37 -3.73
C PRO A 636 -3.02 50.78 -3.69
N GLY A 637 -2.69 51.32 -4.86
CA GLY A 637 -2.00 52.61 -5.00
C GLY A 637 -0.48 52.58 -4.84
N ALA A 638 0.15 51.42 -4.57
CA ALA A 638 1.61 51.29 -4.59
C ALA A 638 2.16 51.46 -6.02
N THR A 639 3.27 52.16 -6.19
CA THR A 639 3.97 52.36 -7.48
C THR A 639 5.25 51.54 -7.61
N GLU A 640 5.61 50.80 -6.56
CA GLU A 640 6.78 49.93 -6.52
C GLU A 640 6.52 48.70 -5.64
N PHE A 641 7.22 47.61 -5.94
CA PHE A 641 7.21 46.37 -5.16
C PHE A 641 8.61 45.76 -5.15
N LEU A 642 9.01 45.16 -4.02
CA LEU A 642 10.30 44.48 -3.89
C LEU A 642 10.05 43.01 -3.59
N LEU A 643 10.54 42.13 -4.48
CA LEU A 643 10.51 40.69 -4.29
C LEU A 643 11.87 40.24 -3.73
N PRO A 644 11.92 39.77 -2.47
CA PRO A 644 13.17 39.38 -1.86
C PRO A 644 13.63 38.01 -2.34
N ALA A 645 14.95 37.80 -2.32
CA ALA A 645 15.59 36.49 -2.42
C ALA A 645 15.21 35.66 -3.67
N VAL A 646 15.14 36.28 -4.86
CA VAL A 646 14.88 35.56 -6.10
C VAL A 646 16.03 34.61 -6.41
N THR A 647 15.72 33.43 -6.93
CA THR A 647 16.74 32.47 -7.36
C THR A 647 17.56 33.04 -8.52
N ALA A 648 18.70 32.43 -8.78
CA ALA A 648 19.58 32.87 -9.83
C ALA A 648 19.08 32.45 -11.20
N GLY A 649 19.19 33.33 -12.20
CA GLY A 649 18.81 33.00 -13.56
C GLY A 649 18.11 34.14 -14.30
N ALA A 650 17.62 33.84 -15.50
CA ALA A 650 16.76 34.75 -16.24
C ALA A 650 15.31 34.48 -15.86
N HIS A 651 14.66 35.47 -15.27
CA HIS A 651 13.26 35.41 -14.84
C HIS A 651 12.45 36.36 -15.69
N THR A 652 11.33 35.90 -16.23
CA THR A 652 10.43 36.72 -17.04
C THR A 652 9.21 37.05 -16.21
N TYR A 653 8.88 38.33 -16.08
CA TYR A 653 7.77 38.79 -15.26
C TYR A 653 6.71 39.50 -16.10
N VAL A 654 5.49 39.48 -15.61
CA VAL A 654 4.39 40.25 -16.15
C VAL A 654 3.56 40.87 -15.02
N LEU A 655 3.01 42.05 -15.27
CA LEU A 655 2.10 42.71 -14.34
C LEU A 655 0.67 42.57 -14.86
N LYS A 656 -0.22 42.02 -14.03
CA LYS A 656 -1.66 42.09 -14.22
C LYS A 656 -2.23 43.20 -13.33
N ALA A 657 -3.05 44.06 -13.91
CA ALA A 657 -3.75 45.11 -13.16
C ALA A 657 -5.26 44.96 -13.33
N ALA A 658 -6.02 45.24 -12.26
CA ALA A 658 -7.48 45.19 -12.27
C ALA A 658 -8.09 46.57 -12.00
N LEU A 659 -9.16 46.91 -12.74
CA LEU A 659 -9.95 48.13 -12.55
C LEU A 659 -11.42 47.83 -12.86
N GLY A 660 -12.32 48.07 -11.90
CA GLY A 660 -13.77 47.96 -12.08
C GLY A 660 -14.26 46.57 -12.51
N GLY A 661 -13.55 45.51 -12.12
CA GLY A 661 -13.84 44.12 -12.53
C GLY A 661 -13.24 43.71 -13.88
N PHE A 662 -12.41 44.56 -14.49
CA PHE A 662 -11.65 44.25 -15.70
C PHE A 662 -10.18 44.03 -15.34
N ALA A 663 -9.49 43.12 -16.03
CA ALA A 663 -8.05 42.89 -15.88
C ALA A 663 -7.33 43.19 -17.19
N CYS A 664 -6.13 43.76 -17.12
CA CYS A 664 -5.21 43.89 -18.25
C CYS A 664 -3.85 43.31 -17.88
N GLU A 665 -3.04 43.01 -18.89
CA GLU A 665 -1.69 42.46 -18.75
C GLU A 665 -0.68 43.31 -19.51
N THR A 666 0.48 43.57 -18.91
CA THR A 666 1.56 44.34 -19.55
C THR A 666 2.43 43.48 -20.47
N ALA A 667 3.32 44.11 -21.24
CA ALA A 667 4.39 43.37 -21.92
C ALA A 667 5.34 42.71 -20.89
N THR A 668 5.87 41.55 -21.25
CA THR A 668 6.80 40.80 -20.39
C THR A 668 8.11 41.55 -20.19
N VAL A 669 8.64 41.53 -18.96
CA VAL A 669 9.94 42.09 -18.61
C VAL A 669 10.84 40.98 -18.10
N THR A 670 11.97 40.76 -18.77
CA THR A 670 12.97 39.76 -18.33
C THR A 670 14.05 40.43 -17.48
N VAL A 671 14.31 39.87 -16.31
CA VAL A 671 15.37 40.28 -15.38
C VAL A 671 16.35 39.13 -15.21
N VAL A 672 17.65 39.41 -15.29
CA VAL A 672 18.69 38.43 -14.96
C VAL A 672 19.12 38.66 -13.52
N VAL A 673 18.73 37.74 -12.65
CA VAL A 673 19.13 37.74 -11.24
C VAL A 673 20.48 37.03 -11.13
N PRO A 674 21.50 37.69 -10.57
CA PRO A 674 22.82 37.08 -10.45
C PRO A 674 22.77 35.86 -9.51
N GLU A 675 23.58 34.84 -9.79
CA GLU A 675 23.82 33.74 -8.85
C GLU A 675 24.30 34.28 -7.49
N THR A 676 23.41 34.29 -6.51
CA THR A 676 23.79 34.32 -5.08
C THR A 676 24.09 32.90 -4.62
N VAL A 677 25.11 32.31 -5.23
CA VAL A 677 25.82 31.19 -4.62
C VAL A 677 26.74 31.80 -3.58
N LEU A 678 26.59 31.42 -2.31
CA LEU A 678 27.69 31.55 -1.36
C LEU A 678 28.81 30.70 -1.94
N ALA A 679 29.75 31.33 -2.64
CA ALA A 679 30.82 30.63 -3.32
C ALA A 679 31.61 29.85 -2.27
N CYS A 680 31.53 28.52 -2.29
CA CYS A 680 32.31 27.70 -1.37
C CYS A 680 33.79 27.94 -1.58
N PRO A 681 34.62 27.70 -0.54
CA PRO A 681 36.05 27.65 -0.74
C PRO A 681 36.39 26.61 -1.83
N SER A 682 36.72 27.07 -3.02
CA SER A 682 37.06 26.21 -4.17
C SER A 682 38.41 25.51 -4.00
N ASP A 683 39.13 25.86 -2.93
CA ASP A 683 40.48 25.43 -2.61
C ASP A 683 40.54 24.60 -1.32
N PHE A 684 39.40 24.07 -0.86
CA PHE A 684 39.39 23.10 0.23
C PHE A 684 40.24 21.89 -0.12
N ALA A 685 41.23 21.61 0.73
CA ALA A 685 42.17 20.52 0.55
C ALA A 685 42.41 19.79 1.88
N ALA A 686 42.60 18.48 1.79
CA ALA A 686 43.00 17.62 2.89
C ALA A 686 44.29 16.87 2.52
N CYS A 687 45.21 16.72 3.46
CA CYS A 687 46.42 15.93 3.29
C CYS A 687 46.85 15.29 4.61
N ALA A 688 47.56 14.15 4.54
CA ALA A 688 48.14 13.51 5.72
C ALA A 688 49.52 14.12 6.03
N CYS A 689 49.85 14.24 7.31
CA CYS A 689 51.13 14.79 7.76
C CYS A 689 52.33 13.85 7.53
N GLY A 690 52.10 12.55 7.33
CA GLY A 690 53.10 11.56 6.94
C GLY A 690 52.84 10.92 5.58
N GLY A 691 53.74 10.04 5.11
CA GLY A 691 53.62 9.27 3.86
C GLY A 691 54.59 9.68 2.76
N LEU A 692 54.49 9.06 1.58
CA LEU A 692 55.36 9.35 0.41
C LEU A 692 55.12 10.76 -0.18
N THR A 693 53.96 11.36 0.11
CA THR A 693 53.61 12.75 -0.25
C THR A 693 52.95 13.43 0.95
N PRO A 694 53.72 13.84 1.97
CA PRO A 694 53.19 14.48 3.16
C PRO A 694 52.75 15.91 2.85
N CYS A 695 51.86 16.46 3.68
CA CYS A 695 51.49 17.87 3.61
C CYS A 695 52.72 18.79 3.59
N ALA A 696 52.70 19.80 2.73
CA ALA A 696 53.81 20.76 2.62
C ALA A 696 54.07 21.59 3.89
N SER A 697 53.15 21.63 4.86
CA SER A 697 53.23 22.52 6.04
C SER A 697 52.45 22.02 7.28
N CYS A 698 52.66 20.79 7.73
CA CYS A 698 52.05 20.37 9.01
C CYS A 698 52.60 21.14 10.21
N PRO A 699 51.77 21.44 11.23
CA PRO A 699 52.22 22.04 12.48
C PRO A 699 53.36 21.26 13.13
N ALA A 700 54.26 21.99 13.80
CA ALA A 700 55.38 21.37 14.51
C ALA A 700 54.84 20.45 15.63
N GLY A 701 55.17 19.16 15.58
CA GLY A 701 54.70 18.15 16.53
C GLY A 701 53.54 17.27 16.04
N SER A 702 53.03 17.47 14.81
CA SER A 702 52.02 16.58 14.22
C SER A 702 52.54 15.15 14.02
N ALA A 703 51.69 14.16 14.33
CA ALA A 703 51.95 12.76 14.07
C ALA A 703 51.79 12.43 12.57
N ALA A 704 52.40 11.34 12.12
CA ALA A 704 52.35 10.91 10.72
C ALA A 704 50.91 10.61 10.23
N ASN A 705 50.00 10.27 11.14
CA ASN A 705 48.59 9.99 10.86
C ASN A 705 47.63 11.14 11.22
N ASP A 706 48.15 12.35 11.42
CA ASP A 706 47.31 13.54 11.49
C ASP A 706 46.91 13.98 10.08
N VAL A 707 45.69 14.48 9.93
CA VAL A 707 45.17 15.04 8.67
C VAL A 707 45.03 16.54 8.81
N LYS A 708 45.67 17.30 7.93
CA LYS A 708 45.56 18.75 7.84
C LYS A 708 44.56 19.13 6.76
N PHE A 709 43.64 20.03 7.12
CA PHE A 709 42.69 20.66 6.22
C PHE A 709 43.08 22.13 6.01
N THR A 710 42.95 22.62 4.78
CA THR A 710 43.21 24.02 4.43
C THR A 710 42.18 24.54 3.44
N TRP A 711 41.82 25.82 3.57
CA TRP A 711 40.96 26.55 2.64
C TRP A 711 41.29 28.05 2.75
N THR A 712 40.86 28.84 1.78
CA THR A 712 40.96 30.31 1.85
C THR A 712 39.62 30.98 2.12
N ASN A 713 39.65 32.31 2.26
CA ASN A 713 38.47 33.16 2.38
C ASN A 713 37.59 32.92 3.63
N ALA A 714 38.19 32.45 4.74
CA ALA A 714 37.47 32.12 5.97
C ALA A 714 36.68 33.27 6.61
N ALA A 715 37.02 34.53 6.30
CA ALA A 715 36.30 35.71 6.78
C ALA A 715 34.99 36.00 6.01
N ALA A 716 34.71 35.26 4.94
CA ALA A 716 33.48 35.38 4.16
C ALA A 716 32.30 34.57 4.72
N TYR A 717 32.53 33.81 5.79
CA TYR A 717 31.57 32.88 6.38
C TYR A 717 31.44 33.13 7.90
N ASP A 718 30.25 32.91 8.44
CA ASP A 718 29.98 32.96 9.88
C ASP A 718 30.51 31.71 10.60
N ALA A 719 30.43 30.54 9.95
CA ALA A 719 30.95 29.28 10.47
C ALA A 719 31.38 28.31 9.35
N VAL A 720 32.22 27.34 9.71
CA VAL A 720 32.61 26.20 8.86
C VAL A 720 32.61 24.91 9.69
N ALA A 721 32.23 23.79 9.08
CA ALA A 721 32.22 22.45 9.68
C ALA A 721 32.81 21.41 8.72
N ILE A 722 33.55 20.43 9.24
CA ILE A 722 34.20 19.38 8.45
C ILE A 722 33.56 18.03 8.79
N TYR A 723 33.10 17.32 7.76
CA TYR A 723 32.48 16.00 7.87
C TYR A 723 33.31 14.92 7.18
N GLU A 724 33.37 13.75 7.79
CA GLU A 724 33.81 12.51 7.17
C GLU A 724 32.62 11.77 6.55
N LEU A 725 32.80 11.25 5.34
CA LEU A 725 31.78 10.54 4.59
C LEU A 725 32.04 9.03 4.59
N ASP A 726 31.06 8.26 5.06
CA ASP A 726 30.98 6.82 4.81
C ASP A 726 30.30 6.59 3.46
N THR A 727 31.13 6.34 2.44
CA THR A 727 30.69 6.10 1.06
C THR A 727 30.20 4.68 0.80
N THR A 728 30.15 3.82 1.83
CA THR A 728 29.70 2.42 1.70
C THR A 728 28.19 2.26 1.86
N VAL A 729 27.48 3.32 2.24
CA VAL A 729 26.02 3.39 2.39
C VAL A 729 25.44 4.49 1.49
N ASP A 730 24.17 4.34 1.07
CA ASP A 730 23.48 5.28 0.18
C ASP A 730 22.18 5.79 0.85
N PRO A 731 22.03 7.10 1.13
CA PRO A 731 23.03 8.16 0.90
C PRO A 731 24.24 8.05 1.85
N PRO A 732 25.42 8.60 1.47
CA PRO A 732 26.63 8.54 2.30
C PRO A 732 26.37 9.08 3.71
N ALA A 733 26.69 8.28 4.73
CA ALA A 733 26.50 8.71 6.11
C ALA A 733 27.57 9.75 6.50
N ARG A 734 27.15 10.79 7.21
CA ARG A 734 28.00 11.93 7.59
C ARG A 734 28.39 11.84 9.07
N THR A 735 29.67 11.97 9.36
CA THR A 735 30.18 12.09 10.74
C THR A 735 30.91 13.42 10.90
N LEU A 736 30.49 14.26 11.85
CA LEU A 736 31.17 15.53 12.14
C LEU A 736 32.54 15.25 12.79
N VAL A 737 33.62 15.75 12.18
CA VAL A 737 35.00 15.52 12.65
C VAL A 737 35.72 16.81 13.09
N GLY A 738 35.17 17.99 12.78
CA GLY A 738 35.75 19.25 13.24
C GLY A 738 34.89 20.48 13.04
N GLU A 739 34.97 21.42 13.99
CA GLU A 739 34.36 22.75 13.95
C GLU A 739 35.44 23.82 14.19
N PRO A 740 36.12 24.29 13.12
CA PRO A 740 37.14 25.33 13.22
C PRO A 740 36.56 26.65 13.76
N ALA A 741 37.36 27.42 14.48
CA ALA A 741 36.95 28.75 14.94
C ALA A 741 36.66 29.69 13.76
N ALA A 742 35.71 30.61 13.92
CA ALA A 742 35.37 31.59 12.88
C ALA A 742 36.61 32.35 12.38
N GLY A 743 36.78 32.42 11.05
CA GLY A 743 37.95 33.01 10.40
C GLY A 743 39.21 32.14 10.34
N ALA A 744 39.18 30.90 10.86
CA ALA A 744 40.28 29.94 10.68
C ALA A 744 40.38 29.51 9.22
N THR A 745 41.61 29.36 8.70
CA THR A 745 41.89 28.90 7.33
C THR A 745 42.53 27.51 7.29
N GLU A 746 42.70 26.88 8.45
CA GLU A 746 43.25 25.54 8.60
C GLU A 746 42.66 24.84 9.82
N PHE A 747 42.62 23.50 9.77
CA PHE A 747 42.23 22.63 10.88
C PHE A 747 43.09 21.36 10.87
N LEU A 748 43.42 20.84 12.04
CA LEU A 748 44.22 19.62 12.19
C LEU A 748 43.41 18.57 12.94
N LEU A 749 43.12 17.44 12.28
CA LEU A 749 42.48 16.27 12.88
C LEU A 749 43.57 15.27 13.29
N ALA A 750 43.64 14.98 14.58
CA ALA A 750 44.69 14.13 15.15
C ALA A 750 44.30 12.65 15.12
N ALA A 751 45.31 11.79 14.96
CA ALA A 751 45.20 10.34 15.13
C ALA A 751 44.12 9.64 14.26
N VAL A 752 44.08 9.96 12.96
CA VAL A 752 43.17 9.30 12.02
C VAL A 752 43.58 7.84 11.80
N ALA A 753 42.59 6.97 11.60
CA ALA A 753 42.81 5.55 11.32
C ALA A 753 43.58 5.36 10.00
N ILE A 754 44.22 4.20 9.83
CA ILE A 754 44.92 3.87 8.59
C ILE A 754 43.89 3.51 7.53
N GLY A 755 43.99 4.12 6.34
CA GLY A 755 43.07 3.85 5.25
C GLY A 755 42.74 5.07 4.41
N GLY A 756 41.81 4.90 3.47
CA GLY A 756 41.25 6.00 2.68
C GLY A 756 40.08 6.63 3.43
N HIS A 757 40.12 7.95 3.59
CA HIS A 757 39.09 8.75 4.24
C HIS A 757 38.64 9.84 3.29
N THR A 758 37.34 10.13 3.24
CA THR A 758 36.76 11.16 2.36
C THR A 758 36.08 12.23 3.20
N TYR A 759 36.45 13.49 2.96
CA TYR A 759 35.98 14.63 3.75
C TYR A 759 35.32 15.70 2.90
N VAL A 760 34.37 16.42 3.48
CA VAL A 760 33.76 17.64 2.90
C VAL A 760 33.77 18.77 3.93
N LEU A 761 33.82 20.02 3.44
CA LEU A 761 33.67 21.23 4.24
C LEU A 761 32.33 21.88 3.91
N GLU A 762 31.55 22.16 4.94
CA GLU A 762 30.32 22.93 4.88
C GLU A 762 30.58 24.33 5.44
N ALA A 763 30.23 25.39 4.71
CA ALA A 763 30.38 26.78 5.13
C ALA A 763 29.01 27.47 5.20
N SER A 764 28.82 28.37 6.17
CA SER A 764 27.57 29.11 6.35
C SER A 764 27.76 30.64 6.46
N LEU A 765 26.79 31.41 5.94
CA LEU A 765 26.69 32.87 6.08
C LEU A 765 25.21 33.25 6.23
N GLY A 766 24.79 33.63 7.43
CA GLY A 766 23.37 33.72 7.78
C GLY A 766 22.66 32.37 7.60
N ASP A 767 21.55 32.37 6.86
CA ASP A 767 20.78 31.16 6.52
C ASP A 767 21.31 30.41 5.28
N LEU A 768 22.35 30.94 4.62
CA LEU A 768 22.96 30.29 3.46
C LEU A 768 24.00 29.28 3.91
N THR A 769 23.96 28.06 3.36
CA THR A 769 25.01 27.05 3.50
C THR A 769 25.53 26.63 2.13
N CYS A 770 26.76 26.12 2.09
CA CYS A 770 27.37 25.61 0.88
C CYS A 770 28.36 24.48 1.24
N GLU A 771 28.50 23.47 0.38
CA GLU A 771 29.40 22.32 0.60
C GLU A 771 30.47 22.23 -0.51
N THR A 772 31.71 21.97 -0.13
CA THR A 772 32.84 21.83 -1.07
C THR A 772 32.84 20.47 -1.78
N ALA A 773 33.58 20.36 -2.88
CA ALA A 773 33.90 19.03 -3.42
C ALA A 773 34.62 18.16 -2.38
N ALA A 774 34.39 16.85 -2.42
CA ALA A 774 34.99 15.91 -1.50
C ALA A 774 36.52 15.80 -1.69
N ALA A 775 37.25 15.82 -0.58
CA ALA A 775 38.70 15.62 -0.52
C ALA A 775 39.00 14.25 0.09
N THR A 776 39.54 13.34 -0.73
CA THR A 776 39.98 12.02 -0.27
C THR A 776 41.45 12.05 0.13
N VAL A 777 41.77 11.53 1.31
CA VAL A 777 43.13 11.38 1.83
C VAL A 777 43.38 9.94 2.23
N THR A 778 44.56 9.44 1.88
CA THR A 778 45.04 8.13 2.35
C THR A 778 45.98 8.36 3.51
N VAL A 779 45.60 7.90 4.70
CA VAL A 779 46.44 7.95 5.89
C VAL A 779 47.40 6.75 5.84
N PRO A 780 48.72 6.99 5.75
CA PRO A 780 49.70 5.93 5.58
C PRO A 780 49.90 5.15 6.88
N ALA A 781 50.29 3.88 6.75
CA ALA A 781 50.77 3.10 7.88
C ALA A 781 52.03 3.76 8.47
N ILE A 782 52.13 3.83 9.80
CA ILE A 782 53.30 4.39 10.49
C ILE A 782 54.54 3.56 10.09
N GLY A 783 55.53 4.17 9.45
CA GLY A 783 56.78 3.51 9.04
C GLY A 783 57.65 3.05 10.22
N ARG A 784 58.70 2.25 9.94
CA ARG A 784 59.73 1.85 10.92
C ARG A 784 61.05 2.60 10.62
N PRO A 785 61.76 3.11 11.65
CA PRO A 785 63.08 3.70 11.44
C PRO A 785 64.12 2.61 11.14
N VAL A 786 64.90 2.77 10.07
CA VAL A 786 66.01 1.87 9.71
C VAL A 786 67.29 2.68 9.49
N PHE A 787 68.40 2.20 10.04
CA PHE A 787 69.72 2.82 9.96
C PHE A 787 70.67 1.91 9.17
N THR A 788 70.49 1.87 7.84
CA THR A 788 71.30 1.03 6.96
C THR A 788 72.79 1.37 7.10
N GLY A 789 73.59 0.37 7.46
CA GLY A 789 75.03 0.50 7.68
C GLY A 789 75.46 0.73 9.13
N ASP A 790 74.54 1.03 10.05
CA ASP A 790 74.79 1.10 11.50
C ASP A 790 74.39 -0.23 12.16
N ALA A 791 75.26 -1.22 11.97
CA ALA A 791 75.02 -2.59 12.39
C ALA A 791 75.10 -2.77 13.91
N ASN A 792 75.88 -1.93 14.60
CA ASN A 792 76.02 -2.00 16.05
C ASN A 792 75.04 -1.06 16.82
N SER A 793 74.26 -0.26 16.09
CA SER A 793 73.24 0.66 16.60
C SER A 793 73.79 1.76 17.51
N ASP A 794 74.98 2.30 17.18
CA ASP A 794 75.59 3.42 17.90
C ASP A 794 75.40 4.79 17.22
N ALA A 795 74.53 4.82 16.20
CA ALA A 795 74.17 5.96 15.37
C ALA A 795 75.32 6.47 14.49
N LYS A 796 76.34 5.63 14.22
CA LYS A 796 77.43 5.95 13.29
C LYS A 796 77.56 4.84 12.26
N ILE A 797 78.12 5.21 11.11
CA ILE A 797 78.59 4.26 10.11
C ILE A 797 80.11 4.36 10.14
N ASP A 798 80.75 3.38 10.75
CA ASP A 798 82.19 3.27 10.84
C ASP A 798 82.67 1.81 10.72
N ILE A 799 83.97 1.59 10.95
CA ILE A 799 84.56 0.27 10.75
C ILE A 799 84.00 -0.77 11.74
N ALA A 800 83.47 -0.33 12.89
CA ALA A 800 82.85 -1.19 13.87
C ALA A 800 81.59 -1.88 13.32
N ASP A 801 80.89 -1.27 12.36
CA ASP A 801 79.70 -1.85 11.75
C ASP A 801 80.02 -3.02 10.83
N ALA A 802 81.06 -2.86 9.99
CA ALA A 802 81.58 -3.97 9.19
C ALA A 802 82.07 -5.13 10.07
N ILE A 803 82.70 -4.82 11.21
CA ILE A 803 83.10 -5.82 12.19
C ILE A 803 81.87 -6.49 12.82
N CYS A 804 80.82 -5.73 13.10
CA CYS A 804 79.59 -6.23 13.71
C CYS A 804 78.84 -7.19 12.77
N ILE A 805 78.77 -6.87 11.48
CA ILE A 805 78.23 -7.79 10.45
C ILE A 805 79.06 -9.09 10.41
N LEU A 806 80.39 -9.01 10.43
CA LEU A 806 81.24 -10.20 10.47
C LEU A 806 81.09 -11.00 11.77
N GLY A 807 80.89 -10.32 12.91
CA GLY A 807 80.56 -10.94 14.20
C GLY A 807 79.20 -11.67 14.17
N ARG A 808 78.19 -11.07 13.52
CA ARG A 808 76.89 -11.72 13.28
C ARG A 808 77.01 -12.99 12.45
N LEU A 809 77.94 -13.03 11.49
CA LEU A 809 78.14 -14.19 10.62
C LEU A 809 79.01 -15.27 11.29
N PHE A 810 80.17 -14.89 11.81
CA PHE A 810 81.22 -15.82 12.22
C PHE A 810 81.57 -15.80 13.71
N GLY A 811 81.07 -14.81 14.45
CA GLY A 811 81.33 -14.66 15.88
C GLY A 811 80.64 -15.74 16.73
N PRO A 812 81.17 -16.02 17.94
CA PRO A 812 80.56 -16.94 18.90
C PRO A 812 79.20 -16.41 19.38
N ALA A 813 78.37 -17.27 19.98
CA ALA A 813 77.05 -16.87 20.51
C ALA A 813 77.10 -15.77 21.59
N THR A 814 78.28 -15.52 22.17
CA THR A 814 78.53 -14.45 23.16
C THR A 814 78.92 -13.11 22.55
N ASP A 815 79.05 -13.04 21.22
CA ASP A 815 79.34 -11.78 20.51
C ASP A 815 78.13 -10.84 20.62
N ALA A 816 78.36 -9.58 21.00
CA ALA A 816 77.30 -8.58 21.15
C ALA A 816 76.56 -8.34 19.83
N CYS A 817 77.21 -8.59 18.70
CA CYS A 817 76.66 -8.44 17.37
C CYS A 817 75.87 -9.66 16.88
N LYS A 818 75.72 -10.72 17.69
CA LYS A 818 75.01 -11.93 17.26
C LYS A 818 73.49 -11.75 17.21
N ASN A 819 72.95 -10.80 17.98
CA ASN A 819 71.54 -10.41 18.00
C ASN A 819 71.43 -8.87 17.83
N PRO A 820 71.53 -8.35 16.60
CA PRO A 820 71.43 -6.91 16.35
C PRO A 820 70.01 -6.40 16.59
N LYS A 821 69.87 -5.13 17.00
CA LYS A 821 68.56 -4.49 17.26
C LYS A 821 67.65 -4.43 16.03
N CYS A 822 68.25 -4.35 14.83
CA CYS A 822 67.52 -4.30 13.58
C CYS A 822 68.32 -5.01 12.48
N MET A 823 67.77 -6.09 11.92
CA MET A 823 68.43 -6.87 10.87
C MET A 823 68.56 -6.09 9.56
N ALA A 824 67.63 -5.18 9.27
CA ALA A 824 67.69 -4.31 8.09
C ALA A 824 68.82 -3.26 8.14
N ASN A 825 69.45 -3.04 9.30
CA ASN A 825 70.65 -2.21 9.37
C ASN A 825 71.88 -2.92 8.77
N LEU A 826 71.85 -4.26 8.72
CA LEU A 826 73.00 -5.08 8.32
C LEU A 826 72.98 -5.44 6.83
N ASP A 827 71.81 -5.48 6.18
CA ASP A 827 71.68 -5.66 4.72
C ASP A 827 71.94 -4.30 4.04
N THR A 828 73.17 -4.10 3.59
CA THR A 828 73.67 -2.81 3.08
C THR A 828 73.84 -2.79 1.57
N ASN A 829 73.54 -3.90 0.90
CA ASN A 829 73.47 -4.00 -0.55
C ASN A 829 72.03 -4.30 -1.05
N ASN A 830 71.06 -4.40 -0.14
CA ASN A 830 69.64 -4.67 -0.36
C ASN A 830 69.40 -5.88 -1.27
N ASP A 831 70.04 -7.00 -0.94
CA ASP A 831 69.83 -8.28 -1.61
C ASP A 831 69.00 -9.27 -0.79
N ALA A 832 68.47 -8.82 0.35
CA ALA A 832 67.69 -9.59 1.32
C ALA A 832 68.48 -10.71 2.02
N GLY A 833 69.81 -10.72 1.86
CA GLY A 833 70.76 -11.52 2.63
C GLY A 833 71.50 -10.69 3.67
N ILE A 834 71.98 -11.35 4.72
CA ILE A 834 73.09 -10.79 5.52
C ILE A 834 74.26 -11.72 5.29
N ASP A 835 75.27 -11.24 4.58
CA ASP A 835 76.48 -12.00 4.28
C ASP A 835 77.74 -11.12 4.22
N ILE A 836 78.83 -11.66 3.71
CA ILE A 836 80.12 -10.95 3.66
C ILE A 836 80.05 -9.72 2.74
N ALA A 837 79.20 -9.75 1.72
CA ALA A 837 79.03 -8.64 0.78
C ALA A 837 78.56 -7.38 1.49
N ASP A 838 77.77 -7.50 2.56
CA ASP A 838 77.34 -6.36 3.37
C ASP A 838 78.49 -5.70 4.13
N ALA A 839 79.33 -6.51 4.79
CA ALA A 839 80.52 -6.00 5.45
C ALA A 839 81.47 -5.34 4.42
N ILE A 840 81.57 -5.89 3.22
CA ILE A 840 82.34 -5.31 2.12
C ILE A 840 81.70 -4.00 1.64
N SER A 841 80.37 -3.90 1.59
CA SER A 841 79.61 -2.71 1.20
C SER A 841 79.91 -1.56 2.16
N VAL A 842 79.86 -1.79 3.48
CA VAL A 842 80.24 -0.82 4.51
C VAL A 842 81.69 -0.36 4.35
N LEU A 843 82.63 -1.29 4.15
CA LEU A 843 84.05 -0.94 3.94
C LEU A 843 84.26 -0.16 2.62
N GLY A 844 83.53 -0.52 1.56
CA GLY A 844 83.55 0.16 0.28
C GLY A 844 83.00 1.58 0.40
N TYR A 845 81.94 1.77 1.17
CA TYR A 845 81.36 3.07 1.49
C TYR A 845 82.35 3.96 2.25
N LEU A 846 83.01 3.42 3.28
CA LEU A 846 83.94 4.17 4.11
C LEU A 846 85.26 4.54 3.41
N PHE A 847 85.81 3.63 2.61
CA PHE A 847 87.19 3.76 2.10
C PHE A 847 87.30 3.92 0.59
N ALA A 848 86.33 3.45 -0.19
CA ALA A 848 86.35 3.51 -1.64
C ALA A 848 85.34 4.51 -2.23
N GLY A 849 84.46 5.09 -1.40
CA GLY A 849 83.40 6.00 -1.84
C GLY A 849 82.31 5.31 -2.67
N ASN A 850 82.12 4.00 -2.47
CA ASN A 850 81.03 3.25 -3.09
C ASN A 850 79.69 3.61 -2.43
N ASP A 851 78.59 3.41 -3.15
CA ASP A 851 77.25 3.61 -2.62
C ASP A 851 76.76 2.34 -1.90
N MET A 852 76.07 2.49 -0.76
CA MET A 852 75.27 1.40 -0.16
C MET A 852 73.82 1.48 -0.66
N LYS A 853 72.99 0.46 -0.40
CA LYS A 853 71.56 0.48 -0.73
C LYS A 853 70.69 0.32 0.51
N ALA A 854 69.71 1.19 0.67
CA ALA A 854 68.67 1.13 1.69
C ALA A 854 67.55 0.11 1.34
N PRO A 855 66.62 -0.20 2.26
CA PRO A 855 65.55 -1.21 2.05
C PRO A 855 64.63 -0.91 0.84
N ASP A 856 64.36 0.37 0.56
CA ASP A 856 63.61 0.81 -0.63
C ASP A 856 64.45 0.81 -1.93
N GLY A 857 65.73 0.45 -1.83
CA GLY A 857 66.70 0.43 -2.94
C GLY A 857 67.40 1.76 -3.19
N THR A 858 67.14 2.81 -2.39
CA THR A 858 67.83 4.09 -2.54
C THR A 858 69.33 3.97 -2.28
N LEU A 859 70.13 4.67 -3.09
CA LEU A 859 71.58 4.67 -2.97
C LEU A 859 72.04 5.66 -1.88
N LEU A 860 72.70 5.13 -0.86
CA LEU A 860 73.29 5.90 0.23
C LEU A 860 74.70 6.33 -0.15
N ARG A 861 74.92 7.63 -0.18
CA ARG A 861 76.20 8.26 -0.55
C ARG A 861 76.82 8.94 0.68
N PRO A 862 78.16 9.07 0.76
CA PRO A 862 78.87 9.70 1.88
C PRO A 862 78.42 11.13 2.28
N ALA A 863 77.60 11.79 1.46
CA ALA A 863 77.03 13.12 1.73
C ALA A 863 75.64 13.09 2.40
N ASN A 864 74.98 11.93 2.48
CA ASN A 864 73.65 11.74 3.07
C ASN A 864 73.77 10.88 4.34
N ILE A 865 73.94 11.53 5.48
CA ILE A 865 73.78 10.95 6.83
C ILE A 865 72.41 11.47 7.31
N GLY A 866 71.42 10.75 7.84
CA GLY A 866 71.24 9.40 8.39
C GLY A 866 69.86 9.44 9.09
N CYS A 867 69.19 8.28 9.27
CA CYS A 867 67.77 8.10 9.65
C CYS A 867 66.75 8.42 8.54
N GLN A 868 66.16 7.37 7.96
CA GLN A 868 64.93 7.50 7.18
C GLN A 868 63.88 6.52 7.72
N MET A 869 62.63 6.98 7.74
CA MET A 869 61.48 6.13 8.05
C MET A 869 61.10 5.38 6.77
N TYR A 870 61.01 4.06 6.84
CA TYR A 870 60.56 3.23 5.72
C TYR A 870 59.17 2.65 6.02
N PRO A 871 58.26 2.63 5.05
CA PRO A 871 57.00 1.90 5.15
C PRO A 871 57.24 0.46 5.63
N ALA A 872 56.37 -0.07 6.49
CA ALA A 872 56.55 -1.42 7.04
C ALA A 872 56.60 -2.52 5.96
N GLU A 873 56.00 -2.26 4.79
CA GLU A 873 55.99 -3.14 3.61
C GLU A 873 57.27 -3.09 2.77
N GLU A 874 58.05 -2.00 2.85
CA GLU A 874 59.34 -1.86 2.15
C GLU A 874 60.51 -2.44 2.95
N VAL A 875 60.29 -2.78 4.22
CA VAL A 875 61.27 -3.45 5.08
C VAL A 875 61.09 -4.97 4.98
N THR A 876 61.63 -5.58 3.92
CA THR A 876 61.69 -7.04 3.78
C THR A 876 62.77 -7.63 4.70
N LEU A 877 62.37 -8.13 5.87
CA LEU A 877 63.29 -8.78 6.80
C LEU A 877 63.55 -10.25 6.41
N PRO A 878 64.81 -10.73 6.37
CA PRO A 878 65.06 -12.16 6.44
C PRO A 878 64.55 -12.68 7.79
N CYS A 879 63.79 -13.78 7.73
CA CYS A 879 63.07 -14.39 8.84
C CYS A 879 64.01 -14.68 10.02
N GLU A 880 64.01 -13.85 11.08
CA GLU A 880 64.26 -14.30 12.45
C GLU A 880 63.98 -13.24 13.54
N GLN A 881 64.11 -11.92 13.32
CA GLN A 881 63.66 -10.88 14.31
C GLN A 881 63.30 -9.50 13.68
N PRO A 882 62.18 -8.86 14.09
CA PRO A 882 61.82 -7.49 13.67
C PRO A 882 62.61 -6.40 14.40
N CYS A 883 62.81 -5.25 13.75
CA CYS A 883 63.46 -4.08 14.36
C CYS A 883 62.67 -3.58 15.57
N GLU A 884 63.33 -3.47 16.72
CA GLU A 884 62.74 -2.97 17.96
C GLU A 884 62.59 -1.43 17.89
N THR A 885 61.41 -0.92 18.23
CA THR A 885 61.16 0.53 18.37
C THR A 885 61.77 1.01 19.69
N GLU A 886 62.59 2.07 19.67
CA GLU A 886 62.94 2.80 20.91
C GLU A 886 61.77 3.66 21.40
#